data_AF-A0A945RWF1-F1
#
_entry.id   AF-A0A945RWF1-F1
#
_cell.length_a   1.000
_cell.length_b   1.000
_cell.length_c   1.000
_cell.angle_alpha   90.00
_cell.angle_beta   90.00
_cell.angle_gamma   90.00
#
_symmetry.space_group_name_H-M   'P 1'
#
loop_
_entity.id
_entity.type
_entity.pdbx_description
1 polymer ?
#
loop_
_entity_poly.entity_id
_entity_poly.type
_entity_poly.pdbx_seq_one_letter_code
_entity_poly.pdbx_strand_id
1 'polypeptide(L)'
;MTGSHHTLKEGFFIGHYRIKAPMGRNALGEAYRVQSSQMQRECQLTLIRPELAQDEAFQQRLQDLAPALQALQHPNVARVHHIGQELSHTYITGDLVEAAEGRQESLAALLSDDRQDLTEERTRDIALQVAHGLEFAHDAGVPHLSLTPSHILFSRYGKVVVSGCGEALLLGPRLRQPSEYWSPEQTAGNEGNARSDVFSLGLILYQMLTGESIESSAEPPSSFGVSRRWDVVVEGCLQSGESERFPSVSALLETMSDMEEDEASGRAFKVMSIVLVTLLVLGLIVAGALTRVNALKKQQHALEQENAEVDATETELVLHLDAARAALAVQDYAEAGKAIAEARKTAPDDGRVVALQAEIDTAASPNAVEQVRKQANAAWQAIENLEGGQGLDHELNTAWTLLKHGRKYDKAGNFREALVQYEACLKQCEKVRRMDQRRLDAQRVRVGTGGSEAAAKQAGAEELAEKLWGQALAQVRAADAAFDDGKIDEALKGWTAANGTFAEAEKWAAGAEPADSARLLYQSRLSRLEPEALAKESPTEWAVVQKAASEAESHTLGQQWTKAVKSWHQAATALAKAAKLTEGAQNKEAFDAAYKRAGEAVATRRWNDAMYAFADALAVPGYADHAKARQGKAQARAMWEREGALQQERIAPAKETGNMVPNSGFEKGGKHPDRWTPQDWLTIFWEDGGVKGKCLHLDTNVYRSEWEAHMKNPVPGKKKTPTKGRLFNTVGGTVGVAVYSYPIAVEEDAWYQVEYDIKGPAGEQFIFLKGYWRCEPEDVDRFGKDFIFFRPDPKGAWFSLTEWGGVGQERHQPRPGDYVMSLKRRFVAKMPKGGKGKWHRHRGVIHLERRHHVEAVLLEIYGFWPAGDYYFDNVTMQKIPAAQGENFKAWRLKNPEGIPLKAR
;
A
#
# COMPACT_ATOMS: atom_id res chain seq x y z
N MET A 1 12.81 1.38 12.13
CA MET A 1 13.34 2.20 11.01
C MET A 1 12.17 2.61 10.10
N THR A 2 11.87 3.90 10.02
CA THR A 2 10.80 4.46 9.18
C THR A 2 11.37 4.85 7.81
N GLY A 3 11.19 3.97 6.81
CA GLY A 3 11.62 4.22 5.44
C GLY A 3 10.77 5.30 4.78
N SER A 4 11.43 6.30 4.20
CA SER A 4 10.82 7.27 3.29
C SER A 4 10.32 6.57 2.02
N HIS A 5 9.03 6.28 1.94
CA HIS A 5 8.41 5.62 0.78
C HIS A 5 8.22 6.60 -0.39
N HIS A 6 8.72 6.25 -1.57
CA HIS A 6 8.55 7.03 -2.80
C HIS A 6 7.25 6.64 -3.50
N THR A 7 6.22 7.50 -3.43
CA THR A 7 5.02 7.39 -4.26
C THR A 7 5.41 7.39 -5.75
N LEU A 8 4.88 6.45 -6.53
CA LEU A 8 5.15 6.41 -7.97
C LEU A 8 4.56 7.64 -8.66
N LYS A 9 5.35 8.28 -9.53
CA LYS A 9 4.95 9.49 -10.26
C LYS A 9 4.04 9.14 -11.44
N GLU A 10 3.15 10.08 -11.79
CA GLU A 10 2.34 10.00 -13.01
C GLU A 10 3.23 9.75 -14.24
N GLY A 11 2.79 8.84 -15.12
CA GLY A 11 3.53 8.46 -16.33
C GLY A 11 4.51 7.31 -16.16
N PHE A 12 4.78 6.86 -14.92
CA PHE A 12 5.51 5.62 -14.67
C PHE A 12 4.71 4.41 -15.18
N PHE A 13 5.40 3.35 -15.64
CA PHE A 13 4.77 2.15 -16.18
C PHE A 13 5.09 0.94 -15.31
N ILE A 14 4.06 0.14 -15.02
CA ILE A 14 4.19 -1.21 -14.47
C ILE A 14 3.58 -2.16 -15.51
N GLY A 15 4.43 -2.92 -16.19
CA GLY A 15 4.05 -3.73 -17.35
C GLY A 15 3.34 -2.88 -18.42
N HIS A 16 2.07 -3.19 -18.68
CA HIS A 16 1.25 -2.50 -19.67
C HIS A 16 0.38 -1.36 -19.10
N TYR A 17 0.56 -1.03 -17.83
CA TYR A 17 -0.26 -0.07 -17.08
C TYR A 17 0.53 1.21 -16.80
N ARG A 18 -0.01 2.35 -17.25
CA ARG A 18 0.57 3.69 -16.98
C ARG A 18 -0.07 4.28 -15.73
N ILE A 19 0.72 4.66 -14.74
CA ILE A 19 0.27 5.35 -13.52
C ILE A 19 -0.33 6.71 -13.89
N LYS A 20 -1.55 6.97 -13.41
CA LYS A 20 -2.28 8.23 -13.60
C LYS A 20 -2.34 9.03 -12.30
N ALA A 21 -2.76 8.41 -11.20
CA ALA A 21 -2.86 9.05 -9.89
C ALA A 21 -2.77 8.03 -8.74
N PRO A 22 -2.21 8.40 -7.57
CA PRO A 22 -2.36 7.60 -6.36
C PRO A 22 -3.82 7.65 -5.87
N MET A 23 -4.33 6.52 -5.34
CA MET A 23 -5.69 6.41 -4.81
C MET A 23 -5.72 6.21 -3.31
N GLY A 24 -4.73 5.51 -2.75
CA GLY A 24 -4.67 5.25 -1.31
C GLY A 24 -3.77 4.08 -0.96
N ARG A 25 -3.93 3.55 0.25
CA ARG A 25 -3.19 2.38 0.75
C ARG A 25 -4.17 1.39 1.37
N ASN A 26 -3.93 0.11 1.15
CA ASN A 26 -4.62 -0.99 1.82
C ASN A 26 -3.60 -1.94 2.48
N ALA A 27 -4.08 -3.03 3.07
CA ALA A 27 -3.24 -4.00 3.77
C ALA A 27 -2.21 -4.69 2.84
N LEU A 28 -2.49 -4.76 1.53
CA LEU A 28 -1.58 -5.33 0.53
C LEU A 28 -0.52 -4.33 0.05
N GLY A 29 -0.89 -3.06 -0.11
CA GLY A 29 0.04 -1.99 -0.44
C GLY A 29 -0.60 -0.73 -1.01
N GLU A 30 0.05 -0.12 -1.99
CA GLU A 30 -0.35 1.18 -2.51
C GLU A 30 -1.26 1.02 -3.74
N ALA A 31 -2.42 1.66 -3.73
CA ALA A 31 -3.37 1.63 -4.83
C ALA A 31 -3.20 2.85 -5.75
N TYR A 32 -3.24 2.60 -7.05
CA TYR A 32 -3.07 3.60 -8.11
C TYR A 32 -4.17 3.47 -9.15
N ARG A 33 -4.65 4.60 -9.66
CA ARG A 33 -5.40 4.67 -10.92
C ARG A 33 -4.41 4.51 -12.06
N VAL A 34 -4.69 3.61 -12.99
CA VAL A 34 -3.82 3.33 -14.13
C VAL A 34 -4.58 3.24 -15.44
N GLN A 35 -3.92 3.59 -16.54
CA GLN A 35 -4.43 3.37 -17.90
C GLN A 35 -3.83 2.09 -18.47
N SER A 36 -4.67 1.11 -18.81
CA SER A 36 -4.23 -0.10 -19.51
C SER A 36 -4.02 0.18 -21.00
N SER A 37 -2.82 -0.11 -21.52
CA SER A 37 -2.53 -0.01 -22.95
C SER A 37 -3.15 -1.15 -23.78
N GLN A 38 -3.43 -2.30 -23.15
CA GLN A 38 -4.09 -3.44 -23.80
C GLN A 38 -5.61 -3.32 -23.82
N MET A 39 -6.22 -2.91 -22.70
CA MET A 39 -7.69 -2.85 -22.58
C MET A 39 -8.29 -1.49 -22.99
N GLN A 40 -7.45 -0.47 -23.21
CA GLN A 40 -7.88 0.90 -23.55
C GLN A 40 -8.89 1.50 -22.53
N ARG A 41 -8.82 1.08 -21.26
CA ARG A 41 -9.64 1.61 -20.16
C ARG A 41 -8.80 1.86 -18.91
N GLU A 42 -9.28 2.73 -18.04
CA GLU A 42 -8.70 2.93 -16.70
C GLU A 42 -9.11 1.78 -15.77
N CYS A 43 -8.20 1.39 -14.88
CA CYS A 43 -8.43 0.39 -13.84
C CYS A 43 -7.67 0.78 -12.56
N GLN A 44 -7.97 0.09 -11.46
CA GLN A 44 -7.19 0.18 -10.24
C GLN A 44 -6.03 -0.82 -10.31
N LEU A 45 -4.85 -0.41 -9.86
CA LEU A 45 -3.67 -1.26 -9.66
C LEU A 45 -3.21 -1.13 -8.20
N THR A 46 -3.24 -2.23 -7.48
CA THR A 46 -2.64 -2.35 -6.14
C THR A 46 -1.22 -2.89 -6.29
N LEU A 47 -0.25 -2.07 -5.93
CA LEU A 47 1.16 -2.42 -5.87
C LEU A 47 1.45 -3.09 -4.53
N ILE A 48 1.81 -4.37 -4.57
CA ILE A 48 2.08 -5.15 -3.36
C ILE A 48 3.37 -4.65 -2.71
N ARG A 49 3.33 -4.45 -1.39
CA ARG A 49 4.50 -3.99 -0.63
C ARG A 49 5.67 -4.98 -0.77
N PRO A 50 6.93 -4.50 -0.88
CA PRO A 50 8.08 -5.36 -1.10
C PRO A 50 8.23 -6.48 -0.06
N GLU A 51 7.87 -6.21 1.21
CA GLU A 51 7.96 -7.17 2.30
C GLU A 51 6.98 -8.34 2.09
N LEU A 52 5.77 -8.07 1.61
CA LEU A 52 4.78 -9.09 1.25
C LEU A 52 5.16 -9.81 -0.05
N ALA A 53 5.65 -9.07 -1.04
CA ALA A 53 6.06 -9.64 -2.31
C ALA A 53 7.26 -10.61 -2.19
N GLN A 54 8.08 -10.48 -1.15
CA GLN A 54 9.21 -11.38 -0.86
C GLN A 54 8.86 -12.52 0.10
N ASP A 55 7.69 -12.48 0.76
CA ASP A 55 7.24 -13.54 1.65
C ASP A 55 6.79 -14.76 0.83
N GLU A 56 7.51 -15.89 0.98
CA GLU A 56 7.23 -17.13 0.24
C GLU A 56 5.81 -17.66 0.52
N ALA A 57 5.31 -17.51 1.74
CA ALA A 57 3.97 -17.97 2.11
C ALA A 57 2.88 -17.09 1.48
N PHE A 58 3.11 -15.78 1.38
CA PHE A 58 2.25 -14.87 0.63
C PHE A 58 2.25 -15.22 -0.87
N GLN A 59 3.42 -15.42 -1.47
CA GLN A 59 3.54 -15.78 -2.89
C GLN A 59 2.86 -17.11 -3.21
N GLN A 60 3.01 -18.11 -2.34
CA GLN A 60 2.33 -19.40 -2.47
C GLN A 60 0.81 -19.22 -2.43
N ARG A 61 0.28 -18.50 -1.42
CA ARG A 61 -1.16 -18.21 -1.33
C ARG A 61 -1.67 -17.40 -2.53
N LEU A 62 -0.88 -16.46 -3.04
CA LEU A 62 -1.22 -15.70 -4.24
C LEU A 62 -1.34 -16.60 -5.47
N GLN A 63 -0.43 -17.56 -5.64
CA GLN A 63 -0.51 -18.53 -6.74
C GLN A 63 -1.71 -19.48 -6.58
N ASP A 64 -1.97 -19.95 -5.37
CA ASP A 64 -3.06 -20.90 -5.07
C ASP A 64 -4.45 -20.24 -5.23
N LEU A 65 -4.59 -18.99 -4.81
CA LEU A 65 -5.87 -18.25 -4.84
C LEU A 65 -6.10 -17.46 -6.14
N ALA A 66 -5.06 -17.21 -6.94
CA ALA A 66 -5.17 -16.42 -8.17
C ALA A 66 -6.28 -16.88 -9.14
N PRO A 67 -6.50 -18.19 -9.38
CA PRO A 67 -7.59 -18.65 -10.23
C PRO A 67 -8.98 -18.32 -9.65
N ALA A 68 -9.18 -18.54 -8.34
CA ALA A 68 -10.44 -18.25 -7.67
C ALA A 68 -10.73 -16.74 -7.65
N LEU A 69 -9.74 -15.92 -7.33
CA LEU A 69 -9.86 -14.45 -7.32
C LEU A 69 -10.21 -13.87 -8.70
N GLN A 70 -9.62 -14.39 -9.78
CA GLN A 70 -9.92 -13.95 -11.15
C GLN A 70 -11.27 -14.48 -11.68
N ALA A 71 -11.76 -15.59 -11.13
CA ALA A 71 -13.06 -16.15 -11.48
C ALA A 71 -14.23 -15.40 -10.81
N LEU A 72 -13.98 -14.63 -9.75
CA LEU A 72 -15.02 -13.83 -9.08
C LEU A 72 -15.57 -12.75 -10.02
N GLN A 73 -16.80 -12.96 -10.49
CA GLN A 73 -17.52 -12.05 -11.36
C GLN A 73 -18.97 -11.92 -10.91
N HIS A 74 -19.26 -10.84 -10.17
CA HIS A 74 -20.59 -10.53 -9.67
C HIS A 74 -20.82 -9.01 -9.68
N PRO A 75 -22.03 -8.49 -9.97
CA PRO A 75 -22.28 -7.05 -9.99
C PRO A 75 -21.98 -6.34 -8.66
N ASN A 76 -22.04 -7.06 -7.54
CA ASN A 76 -21.74 -6.54 -6.20
C ASN A 76 -20.33 -6.90 -5.70
N VAL A 77 -19.42 -7.41 -6.54
CA VAL A 77 -18.03 -7.71 -6.18
C VAL A 77 -17.07 -7.08 -7.19
N ALA A 78 -16.07 -6.35 -6.73
CA ALA A 78 -15.06 -5.74 -7.59
C ALA A 78 -14.21 -6.82 -8.26
N ARG A 79 -14.15 -6.83 -9.60
CA ARG A 79 -13.47 -7.89 -10.34
C ARG A 79 -11.96 -7.71 -10.33
N VAL A 80 -11.23 -8.79 -10.12
CA VAL A 80 -9.78 -8.87 -10.38
C VAL A 80 -9.55 -9.13 -11.87
N HIS A 81 -8.80 -8.27 -12.55
CA HIS A 81 -8.53 -8.39 -14.00
C HIS A 81 -7.26 -9.20 -14.28
N HIS A 82 -6.20 -8.93 -13.52
CA HIS A 82 -4.90 -9.55 -13.73
C HIS A 82 -4.06 -9.44 -12.46
N ILE A 83 -3.38 -10.53 -12.12
CA ILE A 83 -2.33 -10.59 -11.10
C ILE A 83 -1.03 -10.77 -11.86
N GLY A 84 -0.10 -9.84 -11.70
CA GLY A 84 1.11 -9.79 -12.49
C GLY A 84 2.36 -9.54 -11.67
N GLN A 85 3.48 -9.93 -12.25
CA GLN A 85 4.81 -9.60 -11.75
C GLN A 85 5.61 -9.03 -12.92
N GLU A 86 6.06 -7.79 -12.80
CA GLU A 86 6.89 -7.13 -13.81
C GLU A 86 8.07 -6.46 -13.10
N LEU A 87 9.28 -6.69 -13.60
CA LEU A 87 10.53 -6.26 -12.95
C LEU A 87 10.64 -6.87 -11.54
N SER A 88 10.45 -6.05 -10.50
CA SER A 88 10.49 -6.38 -9.07
C SER A 88 9.16 -6.11 -8.35
N HIS A 89 8.12 -5.72 -9.10
CA HIS A 89 6.84 -5.31 -8.56
C HIS A 89 5.79 -6.40 -8.77
N THR A 90 5.26 -6.91 -7.67
CA THR A 90 4.04 -7.74 -7.70
C THR A 90 2.84 -6.79 -7.64
N TYR A 91 1.85 -7.00 -8.49
CA TYR A 91 0.69 -6.12 -8.57
C TYR A 91 -0.60 -6.89 -8.86
N ILE A 92 -1.71 -6.35 -8.39
CA ILE A 92 -3.06 -6.84 -8.66
C ILE A 92 -3.84 -5.70 -9.32
N THR A 93 -4.50 -5.99 -10.44
CA THR A 93 -5.37 -5.02 -11.13
C THR A 93 -6.82 -5.43 -11.01
N GLY A 94 -7.71 -4.45 -10.90
CA GLY A 94 -9.14 -4.69 -10.77
C GLY A 94 -10.01 -3.53 -11.22
N ASP A 95 -11.32 -3.68 -11.05
CA ASP A 95 -12.28 -2.64 -11.36
C ASP A 95 -11.98 -1.33 -10.62
N LEU A 96 -12.05 -0.22 -11.35
CA LEU A 96 -12.04 1.12 -10.79
C LEU A 96 -13.50 1.51 -10.51
N VAL A 97 -13.90 1.50 -9.23
CA VAL A 97 -15.27 1.81 -8.81
C VAL A 97 -15.37 3.28 -8.43
N GLU A 98 -16.16 4.04 -9.20
CA GLU A 98 -16.34 5.49 -9.01
C GLU A 98 -17.81 5.85 -8.99
N ALA A 99 -18.16 6.82 -8.16
CA ALA A 99 -19.45 7.50 -8.11
C ALA A 99 -19.63 8.47 -9.30
N ALA A 100 -20.78 9.11 -9.40
CA ALA A 100 -21.16 9.94 -10.56
C ALA A 100 -20.19 11.11 -10.81
N GLU A 101 -19.53 11.60 -9.76
CA GLU A 101 -18.55 12.70 -9.80
C GLU A 101 -17.14 12.24 -10.20
N GLY A 102 -16.94 10.97 -10.58
CA GLY A 102 -15.65 10.43 -11.02
C GLY A 102 -14.63 10.24 -9.88
N ARG A 103 -15.12 10.24 -8.63
CA ARG A 103 -14.37 9.91 -7.41
C ARG A 103 -14.89 8.61 -6.81
N GLN A 104 -14.03 7.89 -6.11
CA GLN A 104 -14.45 6.73 -5.32
C GLN A 104 -15.22 7.22 -4.08
N GLU A 105 -16.37 6.60 -3.81
CA GLU A 105 -17.20 6.87 -2.64
C GLU A 105 -17.46 5.55 -1.91
N SER A 106 -17.19 5.52 -0.61
CA SER A 106 -17.33 4.34 0.24
C SER A 106 -18.36 4.55 1.33
N LEU A 107 -18.88 3.46 1.91
CA LEU A 107 -19.77 3.53 3.06
C LEU A 107 -19.09 4.20 4.26
N ALA A 108 -17.77 4.03 4.44
CA ALA A 108 -17.03 4.75 5.49
C ALA A 108 -17.13 6.27 5.34
N ALA A 109 -17.02 6.78 4.10
CA ALA A 109 -17.18 8.21 3.83
C ALA A 109 -18.61 8.68 4.08
N LEU A 110 -19.60 7.82 3.77
CA LEU A 110 -21.02 8.07 4.03
C LEU A 110 -21.31 8.18 5.53
N LEU A 111 -20.83 7.22 6.32
CA LEU A 111 -21.01 7.16 7.77
C LEU A 111 -20.26 8.27 8.52
N SER A 112 -19.27 8.90 7.87
CA SER A 112 -18.53 10.03 8.43
C SER A 112 -19.17 11.40 8.14
N ASP A 113 -20.20 11.45 7.29
CA ASP A 113 -20.94 12.70 7.00
C ASP A 113 -22.20 12.77 7.87
N ASP A 114 -22.11 13.51 8.98
CA ASP A 114 -23.19 13.78 9.96
C ASP A 114 -24.48 14.37 9.36
N ARG A 115 -24.51 14.62 8.04
CA ARG A 115 -25.65 15.18 7.29
C ARG A 115 -26.47 14.14 6.54
N GLN A 116 -26.07 12.87 6.54
CA GLN A 116 -26.80 11.80 5.86
C GLN A 116 -27.42 10.82 6.86
N ASP A 117 -28.72 10.99 7.10
CA ASP A 117 -29.51 9.98 7.80
C ASP A 117 -29.74 8.77 6.89
N LEU A 118 -29.15 7.62 7.26
CA LEU A 118 -29.41 6.35 6.60
C LEU A 118 -30.76 5.80 7.06
N THR A 119 -31.79 6.00 6.25
CA THR A 119 -33.10 5.38 6.48
C THR A 119 -33.00 3.84 6.54
N GLU A 120 -33.90 3.19 7.29
CA GLU A 120 -33.97 1.72 7.35
C GLU A 120 -34.05 1.07 5.96
N GLU A 121 -34.81 1.66 5.04
CA GLU A 121 -34.95 1.19 3.66
C GLU A 121 -33.62 1.25 2.90
N ARG A 122 -32.88 2.35 3.04
CA ARG A 122 -31.57 2.50 2.40
C ARG A 122 -30.53 1.56 3.01
N THR A 123 -30.55 1.38 4.32
CA THR A 123 -29.69 0.42 5.02
C THR A 123 -29.97 -0.99 4.55
N ARG A 124 -31.24 -1.39 4.41
CA ARG A 124 -31.63 -2.68 3.86
C ARG A 124 -31.15 -2.87 2.42
N ASP A 125 -31.36 -1.89 1.54
CA ASP A 125 -30.92 -1.98 0.13
C ASP A 125 -29.39 -2.18 0.01
N ILE A 126 -28.62 -1.45 0.80
CA ILE A 126 -27.16 -1.63 0.86
C ILE A 126 -26.81 -3.02 1.42
N ALA A 127 -27.44 -3.42 2.53
CA ALA A 127 -27.22 -4.70 3.19
C ALA A 127 -27.44 -5.88 2.26
N LEU A 128 -28.56 -5.89 1.53
CA LEU A 128 -28.91 -6.93 0.56
C LEU A 128 -27.84 -7.03 -0.54
N GLN A 129 -27.41 -5.90 -1.09
CA GLN A 129 -26.39 -5.89 -2.14
C GLN A 129 -25.01 -6.36 -1.64
N VAL A 130 -24.60 -5.97 -0.44
CA VAL A 130 -23.37 -6.47 0.19
C VAL A 130 -23.47 -7.97 0.42
N ALA A 131 -24.60 -8.41 0.97
CA ALA A 131 -24.84 -9.80 1.30
C ALA A 131 -24.86 -10.71 0.06
N HIS A 132 -25.46 -10.29 -1.06
CA HIS A 132 -25.35 -11.01 -2.34
C HIS A 132 -23.90 -11.11 -2.84
N GLY A 133 -23.10 -10.05 -2.67
CA GLY A 133 -21.69 -10.09 -3.03
C GLY A 133 -20.88 -11.08 -2.18
N LEU A 134 -21.13 -11.10 -0.87
CA LEU A 134 -20.49 -12.02 0.07
C LEU A 134 -20.91 -13.47 -0.15
N GLU A 135 -22.20 -13.73 -0.35
CA GLU A 135 -22.73 -15.06 -0.68
C GLU A 135 -22.01 -15.66 -1.90
N PHE A 136 -21.92 -14.89 -3.00
CA PHE A 136 -21.21 -15.33 -4.20
C PHE A 136 -19.72 -15.62 -3.93
N ALA A 137 -19.07 -14.79 -3.11
CA ALA A 137 -17.68 -15.01 -2.73
C ALA A 137 -17.49 -16.24 -1.83
N HIS A 138 -18.44 -16.49 -0.92
CA HIS A 138 -18.47 -17.65 -0.03
C HIS A 138 -18.63 -18.95 -0.81
N ASP A 139 -19.53 -18.98 -1.79
CA ASP A 139 -19.75 -20.13 -2.68
C ASP A 139 -18.49 -20.47 -3.51
N ALA A 140 -17.69 -19.47 -3.83
CA ALA A 140 -16.41 -19.62 -4.51
C ALA A 140 -15.25 -20.02 -3.57
N GLY A 141 -15.50 -20.14 -2.26
CA GLY A 141 -14.48 -20.44 -1.25
C GLY A 141 -13.54 -19.27 -0.94
N VAL A 142 -13.98 -18.04 -1.22
CA VAL A 142 -13.18 -16.81 -1.04
C VAL A 142 -13.91 -15.85 -0.07
N PRO A 143 -13.99 -16.16 1.24
CA PRO A 143 -14.53 -15.22 2.23
C PRO A 143 -13.70 -13.93 2.29
N HIS A 144 -14.33 -12.85 2.74
CA HIS A 144 -13.70 -11.54 2.80
C HIS A 144 -12.73 -11.43 3.98
N LEU A 145 -13.15 -11.84 5.18
CA LEU A 145 -12.40 -11.90 6.46
C LEU A 145 -11.77 -10.59 6.95
N SER A 146 -12.07 -9.48 6.28
CA SER A 146 -11.58 -8.14 6.61
C SER A 146 -12.57 -7.07 6.14
N LEU A 147 -13.87 -7.40 6.11
CA LEU A 147 -14.93 -6.50 5.65
C LEU A 147 -15.02 -5.29 6.58
N THR A 148 -15.06 -4.09 5.99
CA THR A 148 -15.22 -2.82 6.72
C THR A 148 -16.04 -1.86 5.85
N PRO A 149 -16.57 -0.75 6.40
CA PRO A 149 -17.26 0.25 5.58
C PRO A 149 -16.42 0.84 4.44
N SER A 150 -15.09 0.81 4.54
CA SER A 150 -14.18 1.28 3.47
C SER A 150 -14.17 0.35 2.25
N HIS A 151 -14.54 -0.92 2.42
CA HIS A 151 -14.59 -1.91 1.35
C HIS A 151 -15.90 -1.88 0.55
N ILE A 152 -16.95 -1.25 1.09
CA ILE A 152 -18.27 -1.12 0.46
C ILE A 152 -18.28 0.16 -0.37
N LEU A 153 -18.25 0.03 -1.70
CA LEU A 153 -18.11 1.14 -2.64
C LEU A 153 -19.39 1.40 -3.43
N PHE A 154 -19.64 2.66 -3.78
CA PHE A 154 -20.77 3.05 -4.61
C PHE A 154 -20.30 3.35 -6.05
N SER A 155 -20.94 2.68 -7.01
CA SER A 155 -20.73 2.97 -8.43
C SER A 155 -21.53 4.19 -8.89
N ARG A 156 -21.20 4.72 -10.08
CA ARG A 156 -21.87 5.87 -10.71
C ARG A 156 -23.37 5.71 -10.93
N TYR A 157 -23.89 4.49 -10.81
CA TYR A 157 -25.32 4.20 -10.91
C TYR A 157 -25.97 3.92 -9.55
N GLY A 158 -25.29 4.24 -8.45
CA GLY A 158 -25.77 4.02 -7.09
C GLY A 158 -25.79 2.55 -6.65
N LYS A 159 -25.18 1.64 -7.41
CA LYS A 159 -25.03 0.22 -7.04
C LYS A 159 -23.85 0.01 -6.11
N VAL A 160 -24.02 -0.90 -5.14
CA VAL A 160 -23.00 -1.27 -4.16
C VAL A 160 -22.08 -2.34 -4.72
N VAL A 161 -20.77 -2.16 -4.55
CA VAL A 161 -19.72 -3.08 -4.96
C VAL A 161 -18.78 -3.33 -3.78
N VAL A 162 -18.63 -4.58 -3.38
CA VAL A 162 -17.69 -5.01 -2.34
C VAL A 162 -16.30 -5.19 -2.96
N SER A 163 -15.31 -4.50 -2.40
CA SER A 163 -13.90 -4.59 -2.81
C SER A 163 -13.08 -5.41 -1.82
N GLY A 164 -11.95 -5.96 -2.24
CA GLY A 164 -11.00 -6.62 -1.33
C GLY A 164 -11.33 -8.08 -0.94
N CYS A 165 -12.29 -8.73 -1.59
CA CYS A 165 -12.58 -10.15 -1.37
C CYS A 165 -11.31 -11.01 -1.53
N GLY A 166 -10.99 -11.81 -0.51
CA GLY A 166 -9.81 -12.69 -0.49
C GLY A 166 -8.46 -12.03 -0.20
N GLU A 167 -8.39 -10.71 -0.01
CA GLU A 167 -7.12 -10.04 0.39
C GLU A 167 -6.59 -10.56 1.74
N ALA A 168 -7.49 -10.81 2.69
CA ALA A 168 -7.17 -11.38 4.00
C ALA A 168 -6.62 -12.81 3.91
N LEU A 169 -7.08 -13.60 2.93
CA LEU A 169 -6.55 -14.94 2.67
C LEU A 169 -5.12 -14.85 2.12
N LEU A 170 -4.83 -13.91 1.22
CA LEU A 170 -3.48 -13.68 0.71
C LEU A 170 -2.49 -13.34 1.83
N LEU A 171 -2.88 -12.43 2.73
CA LEU A 171 -2.07 -12.06 3.91
C LEU A 171 -1.86 -13.25 4.85
N GLY A 172 -2.87 -14.10 5.03
CA GLY A 172 -2.85 -15.16 6.03
C GLY A 172 -2.99 -14.62 7.46
N PRO A 173 -3.18 -15.48 8.48
CA PRO A 173 -3.50 -15.05 9.84
C PRO A 173 -2.39 -14.21 10.51
N ARG A 174 -1.11 -14.46 10.18
CA ARG A 174 0.04 -13.75 10.80
C ARG A 174 0.24 -12.31 10.35
N LEU A 175 -0.15 -11.98 9.11
CA LEU A 175 0.11 -10.67 8.50
C LEU A 175 -1.11 -9.74 8.54
N ARG A 176 -2.21 -10.21 9.14
CA ARG A 176 -3.45 -9.46 9.32
C ARG A 176 -3.32 -8.48 10.50
N GLN A 177 -3.83 -7.27 10.32
CA GLN A 177 -3.87 -6.22 11.33
C GLN A 177 -5.24 -6.26 12.03
N PRO A 178 -5.30 -6.16 13.38
CA PRO A 178 -6.55 -6.08 14.12
C PRO A 178 -7.47 -4.98 13.60
N SER A 179 -8.78 -5.24 13.61
CA SER A 179 -9.82 -4.30 13.20
C SER A 179 -10.97 -4.34 14.19
N GLU A 180 -11.61 -3.19 14.42
CA GLU A 180 -12.85 -3.08 15.21
C GLU A 180 -14.01 -3.90 14.62
N TYR A 181 -13.91 -4.30 13.33
CA TYR A 181 -14.91 -5.15 12.67
C TYR A 181 -14.57 -6.65 12.75
N TRP A 182 -13.54 -7.04 13.49
CA TRP A 182 -13.18 -8.45 13.66
C TRP A 182 -14.20 -9.18 14.52
N SER A 183 -14.49 -10.42 14.11
CA SER A 183 -15.26 -11.35 14.92
C SER A 183 -14.50 -11.77 16.20
N PRO A 184 -15.19 -12.16 17.28
CA PRO A 184 -14.59 -12.66 18.51
C PRO A 184 -13.53 -13.74 18.29
N GLU A 185 -13.77 -14.67 17.37
CA GLU A 185 -12.82 -15.73 17.03
C GLU A 185 -11.55 -15.18 16.38
N GLN A 186 -11.65 -14.15 15.51
CA GLN A 186 -10.48 -13.49 14.90
C GLN A 186 -9.70 -12.69 15.94
N THR A 187 -10.38 -11.99 16.84
CA THR A 187 -9.76 -11.26 17.96
C THR A 187 -9.06 -12.21 18.94
N ALA A 188 -9.61 -13.42 19.13
CA ALA A 188 -8.97 -14.49 19.90
C ALA A 188 -7.82 -15.21 19.16
N GLY A 189 -7.54 -14.83 17.90
CA GLY A 189 -6.46 -15.39 17.09
C GLY A 189 -6.81 -16.69 16.34
N ASN A 190 -8.07 -17.11 16.33
CA ASN A 190 -8.53 -18.24 15.53
C ASN A 190 -8.70 -17.86 14.05
N GLU A 191 -8.74 -18.86 13.17
CA GLU A 191 -9.01 -18.61 11.75
C GLU A 191 -10.48 -18.23 11.54
N GLY A 192 -10.72 -17.05 10.97
CA GLY A 192 -12.05 -16.62 10.58
C GLY A 192 -12.57 -17.36 9.34
N ASN A 193 -13.90 -17.39 9.19
CA ASN A 193 -14.59 -18.05 8.08
C ASN A 193 -15.81 -17.22 7.59
N ALA A 194 -16.68 -17.80 6.78
CA ALA A 194 -17.87 -17.12 6.25
C ALA A 194 -18.78 -16.52 7.34
N ARG A 195 -18.88 -17.14 8.52
CA ARG A 195 -19.65 -16.61 9.67
C ARG A 195 -18.94 -15.45 10.37
N SER A 196 -17.64 -15.29 10.17
CA SER A 196 -16.92 -14.09 10.60
C SER A 196 -17.33 -12.90 9.73
N ASP A 197 -17.57 -13.08 8.42
CA ASP A 197 -18.10 -12.01 7.55
C ASP A 197 -19.53 -11.61 7.93
N VAL A 198 -20.35 -12.56 8.38
CA VAL A 198 -21.70 -12.29 8.93
C VAL A 198 -21.60 -11.38 10.16
N PHE A 199 -20.64 -11.65 11.05
CA PHE A 199 -20.41 -10.83 12.24
C PHE A 199 -19.96 -9.41 11.85
N SER A 200 -18.97 -9.29 10.96
CA SER A 200 -18.51 -7.99 10.46
C SER A 200 -19.63 -7.20 9.79
N LEU A 201 -20.49 -7.85 8.99
CA LEU A 201 -21.67 -7.22 8.41
C LEU A 201 -22.67 -6.77 9.51
N GLY A 202 -22.88 -7.57 10.55
CA GLY A 202 -23.71 -7.19 11.70
C GLY A 202 -23.25 -5.91 12.39
N LEU A 203 -21.93 -5.75 12.56
CA LEU A 203 -21.36 -4.52 13.13
C LEU A 203 -21.60 -3.31 12.23
N ILE A 204 -21.42 -3.50 10.92
CA ILE A 204 -21.69 -2.45 9.91
C ILE A 204 -23.17 -2.09 9.90
N LEU A 205 -24.08 -3.06 9.97
CA LEU A 205 -25.52 -2.82 10.03
C LEU A 205 -25.91 -2.05 11.28
N TYR A 206 -25.38 -2.44 12.45
CA TYR A 206 -25.60 -1.69 13.68
C TYR A 206 -25.20 -0.22 13.50
N GLN A 207 -23.97 0.01 13.02
CA GLN A 207 -23.46 1.36 12.81
C GLN A 207 -24.28 2.16 11.78
N MET A 208 -24.76 1.53 10.72
CA MET A 208 -25.63 2.19 9.73
C MET A 208 -26.99 2.58 10.29
N LEU A 209 -27.53 1.81 11.24
CA LEU A 209 -28.84 2.03 11.83
C LEU A 209 -28.82 3.02 13.00
N THR A 210 -27.77 2.98 13.82
CA THR A 210 -27.67 3.77 15.05
C THR A 210 -26.77 5.00 14.90
N GLY A 211 -25.88 5.01 13.90
CA GLY A 211 -24.80 5.98 13.80
C GLY A 211 -23.65 5.76 14.80
N GLU A 212 -23.74 4.74 15.65
CA GLU A 212 -22.76 4.44 16.70
C GLU A 212 -22.06 3.10 16.49
N SER A 213 -20.83 2.97 17.00
CA SER A 213 -20.18 1.66 17.12
C SER A 213 -20.77 0.89 18.30
N ILE A 214 -20.85 -0.44 18.20
CA ILE A 214 -21.36 -1.25 19.32
C ILE A 214 -20.43 -1.24 20.54
N GLU A 215 -19.14 -0.93 20.34
CA GLU A 215 -18.21 -0.73 21.46
C GLU A 215 -18.55 0.53 22.28
N SER A 216 -19.23 1.51 21.69
CA SER A 216 -19.71 2.72 22.38
C SER A 216 -21.09 2.57 23.02
N SER A 217 -21.94 1.64 22.54
CA SER A 217 -23.28 1.40 23.08
C SER A 217 -23.69 -0.06 22.89
N ALA A 218 -24.08 -0.72 24.00
CA ALA A 218 -24.60 -2.09 24.00
C ALA A 218 -26.13 -2.15 23.89
N GLU A 219 -26.79 -1.04 23.56
CA GLU A 219 -28.24 -0.99 23.40
C GLU A 219 -28.68 -1.54 22.05
N PRO A 220 -29.86 -2.19 21.95
CA PRO A 220 -30.38 -2.66 20.68
C PRO A 220 -30.71 -1.49 19.71
N PRO A 221 -30.67 -1.70 18.37
CA PRO A 221 -31.01 -0.66 17.40
C PRO A 221 -32.33 0.07 17.69
N SER A 222 -33.33 -0.63 18.20
CA SER A 222 -34.63 -0.03 18.52
C SER A 222 -34.62 1.05 19.61
N SER A 223 -33.59 1.09 20.47
CA SER A 223 -33.38 2.21 21.41
C SER A 223 -33.10 3.53 20.69
N PHE A 224 -32.60 3.48 19.45
CA PHE A 224 -32.25 4.64 18.63
C PHE A 224 -33.40 5.07 17.69
N GLY A 225 -34.61 4.54 17.89
CA GLY A 225 -35.79 4.88 17.09
C GLY A 225 -35.96 4.06 15.81
N VAL A 226 -35.18 2.98 15.66
CA VAL A 226 -35.23 2.01 14.56
C VAL A 226 -36.28 0.91 14.83
N SER A 227 -36.85 0.30 13.79
CA SER A 227 -37.75 -0.85 13.95
C SER A 227 -37.12 -2.02 14.73
N ARG A 228 -37.86 -2.59 15.69
CA ARG A 228 -37.45 -3.79 16.46
C ARG A 228 -37.11 -5.01 15.61
N ARG A 229 -37.47 -5.02 14.32
CA ARG A 229 -37.07 -6.08 13.40
C ARG A 229 -35.54 -6.13 13.22
N TRP A 230 -34.90 -4.98 13.27
CA TRP A 230 -33.44 -4.89 13.19
C TRP A 230 -32.74 -5.43 14.42
N ASP A 231 -33.38 -5.42 15.59
CA ASP A 231 -32.82 -6.03 16.79
C ASP A 231 -32.54 -7.52 16.54
N VAL A 232 -33.50 -8.24 15.95
CA VAL A 232 -33.36 -9.68 15.63
C VAL A 232 -32.23 -9.92 14.63
N VAL A 233 -32.13 -9.07 13.60
CA VAL A 233 -31.10 -9.20 12.57
C VAL A 233 -29.71 -8.93 13.15
N VAL A 234 -29.54 -7.82 13.87
CA VAL A 234 -28.25 -7.45 14.44
C VAL A 234 -27.84 -8.43 15.54
N GLU A 235 -28.75 -8.80 16.44
CA GLU A 235 -28.49 -9.78 17.50
C GLU A 235 -28.12 -11.15 16.91
N GLY A 236 -28.80 -11.59 15.84
CA GLY A 236 -28.47 -12.83 15.14
C GLY A 236 -27.11 -12.82 14.45
N CYS A 237 -26.59 -11.65 14.04
CA CYS A 237 -25.24 -11.52 13.49
C CYS A 237 -24.17 -11.46 14.58
N LEU A 238 -24.45 -10.84 15.73
CA LEU A 238 -23.46 -10.45 16.74
C LEU A 238 -23.31 -11.43 17.91
N GLN A 239 -23.79 -12.68 17.76
CA GLN A 239 -23.59 -13.71 18.78
C GLN A 239 -22.10 -14.02 19.02
N SER A 240 -21.72 -14.17 20.30
CA SER A 240 -20.36 -14.52 20.69
C SER A 240 -19.94 -15.88 20.16
N GLY A 241 -20.85 -16.88 20.20
CA GLY A 241 -20.62 -18.21 19.65
C GLY A 241 -20.82 -18.26 18.13
N GLU A 242 -19.84 -18.75 17.38
CA GLU A 242 -19.91 -18.85 15.91
C GLU A 242 -21.15 -19.64 15.43
N SER A 243 -21.47 -20.75 16.10
CA SER A 243 -22.61 -21.62 15.79
C SER A 243 -23.97 -20.98 16.08
N GLU A 244 -24.00 -19.96 16.93
CA GLU A 244 -25.21 -19.26 17.37
C GLU A 244 -25.60 -18.13 16.41
N ARG A 245 -24.66 -17.68 15.56
CA ARG A 245 -24.93 -16.70 14.49
C ARG A 245 -25.72 -17.33 13.35
N PHE A 246 -26.25 -16.48 12.46
CA PHE A 246 -26.78 -16.92 11.18
C PHE A 246 -25.81 -17.89 10.49
N PRO A 247 -26.32 -19.03 9.96
CA PRO A 247 -25.45 -20.08 9.46
C PRO A 247 -24.69 -19.70 8.18
N SER A 248 -25.21 -18.73 7.43
CA SER A 248 -24.61 -18.16 6.22
C SER A 248 -25.17 -16.75 5.98
N VAL A 249 -24.55 -16.02 5.06
CA VAL A 249 -25.08 -14.74 4.57
C VAL A 249 -26.41 -14.94 3.83
N SER A 250 -26.66 -16.10 3.21
CA SER A 250 -27.95 -16.43 2.59
C SER A 250 -29.10 -16.46 3.60
N ALA A 251 -28.88 -17.04 4.79
CA ALA A 251 -29.91 -17.05 5.85
C ALA A 251 -30.21 -15.63 6.36
N LEU A 252 -29.20 -14.76 6.39
CA LEU A 252 -29.36 -13.34 6.69
C LEU A 252 -30.13 -12.62 5.57
N LEU A 253 -29.85 -12.91 4.29
CA LEU A 253 -30.58 -12.39 3.13
C LEU A 253 -32.08 -12.74 3.18
N GLU A 254 -32.42 -14.00 3.45
CA GLU A 254 -33.81 -14.46 3.60
C GLU A 254 -34.53 -13.66 4.68
N THR A 255 -33.91 -13.55 5.86
CA THR A 255 -34.47 -12.81 7.01
C THR A 255 -34.72 -11.33 6.66
N MET A 256 -33.80 -10.67 5.95
CA MET A 256 -33.96 -9.27 5.54
C MET A 256 -34.95 -9.08 4.38
N SER A 257 -35.12 -10.07 3.53
CA SER A 257 -36.06 -10.04 2.39
C SER A 257 -37.51 -10.19 2.87
N ASP A 258 -37.75 -11.06 3.87
CA ASP A 258 -39.07 -11.25 4.50
C ASP A 258 -39.59 -9.96 5.16
N MET A 259 -38.68 -9.08 5.63
CA MET A 259 -39.05 -7.77 6.17
C MET A 259 -39.75 -6.86 5.14
N GLU A 260 -39.48 -7.06 3.84
CA GLU A 260 -40.07 -6.28 2.74
C GLU A 260 -41.50 -6.75 2.40
N GLU A 261 -41.74 -8.07 2.39
CA GLU A 261 -43.06 -8.64 2.13
C GLU A 261 -44.09 -8.26 3.21
N ASP A 262 -43.66 -8.21 4.47
CA ASP A 262 -44.51 -7.81 5.59
C ASP A 262 -44.85 -6.31 5.62
N GLU A 263 -43.96 -5.44 5.12
CA GLU A 263 -44.27 -4.01 4.97
C GLU A 263 -45.25 -3.75 3.82
N ALA A 264 -45.10 -4.47 2.71
CA ALA A 264 -46.03 -4.42 1.59
C ALA A 264 -47.41 -4.92 2.02
N SER A 265 -47.47 -6.01 2.80
CA SER A 265 -48.72 -6.53 3.37
C SER A 265 -49.34 -5.60 4.42
N GLY A 266 -48.52 -4.98 5.28
CA GLY A 266 -48.94 -4.01 6.29
C GLY A 266 -49.44 -2.69 5.73
N ARG A 267 -48.84 -2.17 4.65
CA ARG A 267 -49.36 -1.00 3.90
C ARG A 267 -50.69 -1.33 3.23
N ALA A 268 -50.82 -2.51 2.62
CA ALA A 268 -52.09 -2.98 2.06
C ALA A 268 -53.17 -3.11 3.15
N PHE A 269 -52.82 -3.60 4.34
CA PHE A 269 -53.73 -3.71 5.48
C PHE A 269 -54.10 -2.33 6.08
N LYS A 270 -53.16 -1.37 6.15
CA LYS A 270 -53.42 0.02 6.57
C LYS A 270 -54.32 0.77 5.59
N VAL A 271 -54.11 0.62 4.29
CA VAL A 271 -54.99 1.19 3.25
C VAL A 271 -56.37 0.54 3.33
N MET A 272 -56.45 -0.78 3.49
CA MET A 272 -57.72 -1.51 3.64
C MET A 272 -58.46 -1.12 4.93
N SER A 273 -57.76 -0.89 6.04
CA SER A 273 -58.36 -0.47 7.32
C SER A 273 -58.72 1.01 7.35
N ILE A 274 -57.99 1.89 6.67
CA ILE A 274 -58.44 3.27 6.40
C ILE A 274 -59.73 3.22 5.57
N VAL A 275 -59.80 2.41 4.51
CA VAL A 275 -61.02 2.24 3.71
C VAL A 275 -62.18 1.68 4.55
N LEU A 276 -61.95 0.69 5.41
CA LEU A 276 -62.97 0.11 6.28
C LEU A 276 -63.45 1.09 7.36
N VAL A 277 -62.54 1.83 8.00
CA VAL A 277 -62.88 2.87 8.99
C VAL A 277 -63.61 4.03 8.32
N THR A 278 -63.21 4.40 7.11
CA THR A 278 -63.91 5.45 6.34
C THR A 278 -65.32 4.98 5.98
N LEU A 279 -65.52 3.73 5.57
CA LEU A 279 -66.85 3.15 5.30
C LEU A 279 -67.71 3.02 6.57
N LEU A 280 -67.10 2.74 7.72
CA LEU A 280 -67.79 2.61 9.02
C LEU A 280 -68.18 3.98 9.59
N VAL A 281 -67.31 4.98 9.43
CA VAL A 281 -67.61 6.40 9.73
C VAL A 281 -68.67 6.93 8.78
N LEU A 282 -68.63 6.60 7.48
CA LEU A 282 -69.67 6.96 6.52
C LEU A 282 -71.02 6.30 6.88
N GLY A 283 -71.00 5.04 7.32
CA GLY A 283 -72.19 4.34 7.80
C GLY A 283 -72.81 4.95 9.07
N LEU A 284 -71.98 5.42 10.01
CA LEU A 284 -72.42 6.13 11.21
C LEU A 284 -72.94 7.54 10.90
N ILE A 285 -72.33 8.24 9.93
CA ILE A 285 -72.81 9.54 9.43
C ILE A 285 -74.17 9.40 8.75
N VAL A 286 -74.38 8.34 7.95
CA VAL A 286 -75.67 8.05 7.30
C VAL A 286 -76.74 7.66 8.33
N ALA A 287 -76.40 6.90 9.37
CA ALA A 287 -77.32 6.54 10.46
C ALA A 287 -77.70 7.75 11.34
N GLY A 288 -76.76 8.69 11.56
CA GLY A 288 -77.00 9.93 12.30
C GLY A 288 -77.76 10.99 11.50
N ALA A 289 -77.54 11.07 10.18
CA ALA A 289 -78.21 12.01 9.29
C ALA A 289 -79.72 11.75 9.14
N LEU A 290 -80.16 10.50 9.28
CA LEU A 290 -81.59 10.14 9.20
C LEU A 290 -82.45 10.62 10.39
N THR A 291 -81.84 11.12 11.47
CA THR A 291 -82.59 11.63 12.65
C THR A 291 -82.63 13.15 12.78
N ARG A 292 -81.73 13.91 12.12
CA ARG A 292 -81.62 15.38 12.28
C ARG A 292 -82.09 16.22 11.08
N VAL A 293 -82.46 15.60 9.96
CA VAL A 293 -83.00 16.28 8.77
C VAL A 293 -84.36 16.97 9.01
N ASN A 294 -85.08 16.65 10.09
CA ASN A 294 -86.34 17.33 10.42
C ASN A 294 -86.18 18.69 11.12
N ALA A 295 -84.97 19.09 11.50
CA ALA A 295 -84.72 20.36 12.18
C ALA A 295 -83.74 21.26 11.40
N LEU A 296 -83.69 21.13 10.07
CA LEU A 296 -83.27 22.27 9.26
C LEU A 296 -84.29 23.41 9.47
N LYS A 297 -83.82 24.66 9.29
CA LYS A 297 -84.48 25.70 8.46
C LYS A 297 -84.59 27.09 9.07
N LYS A 298 -84.21 27.36 10.32
CA LYS A 298 -84.58 28.66 10.93
C LYS A 298 -83.49 29.70 11.23
N GLN A 299 -82.19 29.44 11.04
CA GLN A 299 -81.22 30.38 11.63
C GLN A 299 -79.91 30.62 10.89
N GLN A 300 -79.85 30.40 9.59
CA GLN A 300 -78.58 30.44 8.82
C GLN A 300 -78.50 31.58 7.81
N HIS A 301 -79.14 32.75 8.02
CA HIS A 301 -79.16 33.79 6.98
C HIS A 301 -78.72 35.20 7.37
N ALA A 302 -78.00 35.40 8.49
CA ALA A 302 -77.70 36.77 8.95
C ALA A 302 -76.26 37.05 9.46
N LEU A 303 -75.28 36.15 9.29
CA LEU A 303 -73.92 36.37 9.85
C LEU A 303 -72.76 36.21 8.84
N GLU A 304 -73.04 35.91 7.57
CA GLU A 304 -72.02 35.49 6.59
C GLU A 304 -71.31 36.63 5.82
N GLN A 305 -71.56 37.91 6.10
CA GLN A 305 -71.00 39.00 5.27
C GLN A 305 -70.05 39.98 5.96
N GLU A 306 -69.77 39.84 7.27
CA GLU A 306 -68.92 40.80 7.98
C GLU A 306 -67.54 40.24 8.39
N ASN A 307 -67.35 38.91 8.41
CA ASN A 307 -66.10 38.28 8.86
C ASN A 307 -65.12 37.86 7.75
N ALA A 308 -65.49 37.95 6.47
CA ALA A 308 -64.70 37.36 5.39
C ALA A 308 -63.47 38.18 4.94
N GLU A 309 -63.40 39.46 5.30
CA GLU A 309 -62.33 40.37 4.81
C GLU A 309 -61.27 40.69 5.87
N VAL A 310 -61.56 40.51 7.17
CA VAL A 310 -60.60 40.71 8.28
C VAL A 310 -59.78 39.43 8.55
N ASP A 311 -60.29 38.26 8.19
CA ASP A 311 -59.66 36.96 8.47
C ASP A 311 -58.50 36.63 7.51
N ALA A 312 -58.53 37.14 6.26
CA ALA A 312 -57.52 36.82 5.25
C ALA A 312 -56.16 37.47 5.54
N THR A 313 -56.14 38.73 5.99
CA THR A 313 -54.92 39.51 6.24
C THR A 313 -54.20 39.09 7.53
N GLU A 314 -54.92 38.75 8.60
CA GLU A 314 -54.32 38.22 9.84
C GLU A 314 -53.77 36.81 9.61
N THR A 315 -54.46 35.98 8.81
CA THR A 315 -53.98 34.62 8.47
C THR A 315 -52.65 34.66 7.71
N GLU A 316 -52.48 35.61 6.78
CA GLU A 316 -51.23 35.77 6.02
C GLU A 316 -50.07 36.29 6.90
N LEU A 317 -50.34 37.25 7.80
CA LEU A 317 -49.34 37.76 8.74
C LEU A 317 -48.86 36.67 9.73
N VAL A 318 -49.78 35.87 10.26
CA VAL A 318 -49.45 34.77 11.19
C VAL A 318 -48.61 33.71 10.50
N LEU A 319 -48.91 33.36 9.24
CA LEU A 319 -48.14 32.40 8.46
C LEU A 319 -46.67 32.81 8.31
N HIS A 320 -46.40 34.08 8.01
CA HIS A 320 -45.04 34.59 7.85
C HIS A 320 -44.29 34.72 9.20
N LEU A 321 -44.98 35.12 10.27
CA LEU A 321 -44.40 35.16 11.61
C LEU A 321 -44.05 33.76 12.14
N ASP A 322 -44.90 32.76 11.89
CA ASP A 322 -44.64 31.36 12.27
C ASP A 322 -43.53 30.74 11.43
N ALA A 323 -43.45 31.05 10.13
CA ALA A 323 -42.31 30.67 9.29
C ALA A 323 -41.00 31.28 9.79
N ALA A 324 -41.00 32.57 10.17
CA ALA A 324 -39.82 33.24 10.74
C ALA A 324 -39.40 32.64 12.09
N ARG A 325 -40.37 32.30 12.96
CA ARG A 325 -40.11 31.62 14.24
C ARG A 325 -39.63 30.19 14.06
N ALA A 326 -40.20 29.43 13.12
CA ALA A 326 -39.78 28.08 12.80
C ALA A 326 -38.35 28.07 12.26
N ALA A 327 -38.01 29.01 11.37
CA ALA A 327 -36.65 29.20 10.87
C ALA A 327 -35.67 29.63 11.98
N LEU A 328 -36.07 30.55 12.87
CA LEU A 328 -35.27 30.96 14.02
C LEU A 328 -35.07 29.82 15.03
N ALA A 329 -36.05 28.93 15.19
CA ALA A 329 -35.98 27.76 16.07
C ALA A 329 -35.00 26.69 15.55
N VAL A 330 -34.86 26.53 14.23
CA VAL A 330 -33.83 25.69 13.59
C VAL A 330 -32.55 26.46 13.24
N GLN A 331 -32.43 27.71 13.71
CA GLN A 331 -31.24 28.56 13.57
C GLN A 331 -30.86 28.88 12.12
N ASP A 332 -31.82 28.79 11.20
CA ASP A 332 -31.69 29.28 9.83
C ASP A 332 -32.01 30.77 9.78
N TYR A 333 -31.03 31.59 10.20
CA TYR A 333 -31.19 33.05 10.29
C TYR A 333 -31.41 33.73 8.94
N ALA A 334 -30.96 33.11 7.84
CA ALA A 334 -31.14 33.63 6.49
C ALA A 334 -32.59 33.47 6.02
N GLU A 335 -33.20 32.32 6.29
CA GLU A 335 -34.60 32.07 5.97
C GLU A 335 -35.54 32.79 6.95
N ALA A 336 -35.17 32.87 8.24
CA ALA A 336 -35.87 33.69 9.22
C ALA A 336 -35.91 35.17 8.80
N GLY A 337 -34.79 35.68 8.28
CA GLY A 337 -34.64 37.04 7.75
C GLY A 337 -35.51 37.32 6.51
N LYS A 338 -35.72 36.33 5.62
CA LYS A 338 -36.64 36.48 4.48
C LYS A 338 -38.10 36.45 4.92
N ALA A 339 -38.47 35.50 5.78
CA ALA A 339 -39.84 35.35 6.25
C ALA A 339 -40.32 36.58 7.04
N ILE A 340 -39.46 37.15 7.89
CA ILE A 340 -39.79 38.36 8.65
C ILE A 340 -39.89 39.61 7.76
N ALA A 341 -39.14 39.66 6.64
CA ALA A 341 -39.23 40.74 5.67
C ALA A 341 -40.57 40.72 4.90
N GLU A 342 -41.14 39.55 4.62
CA GLU A 342 -42.48 39.43 4.04
C GLU A 342 -43.58 39.81 5.04
N ALA A 343 -43.49 39.36 6.30
CA ALA A 343 -44.41 39.78 7.37
C ALA A 343 -44.47 41.30 7.53
N ARG A 344 -43.33 41.98 7.38
CA ARG A 344 -43.22 43.44 7.47
C ARG A 344 -43.90 44.18 6.32
N LYS A 345 -44.07 43.57 5.14
CA LYS A 345 -44.84 44.20 4.04
C LYS A 345 -46.33 44.26 4.37
N THR A 346 -46.83 43.24 5.08
CA THR A 346 -48.24 43.10 5.45
C THR A 346 -48.61 43.98 6.65
N ALA A 347 -47.75 44.05 7.68
CA ALA A 347 -47.97 44.88 8.86
C ALA A 347 -46.63 45.43 9.44
N PRO A 348 -46.07 46.52 8.87
CA PRO A 348 -44.71 46.98 9.15
C PRO A 348 -44.45 47.47 10.59
N ASP A 349 -45.50 47.97 11.26
CA ASP A 349 -45.44 48.54 12.61
C ASP A 349 -46.06 47.59 13.66
N ASP A 350 -46.42 46.35 13.29
CA ASP A 350 -46.93 45.35 14.23
C ASP A 350 -45.82 44.97 15.23
N GLY A 351 -46.13 45.09 16.52
CA GLY A 351 -45.17 44.85 17.59
C GLY A 351 -44.55 43.44 17.55
N ARG A 352 -45.26 42.44 16.99
CA ARG A 352 -44.76 41.07 16.83
C ARG A 352 -43.66 40.98 15.77
N VAL A 353 -43.80 41.72 14.67
CA VAL A 353 -42.81 41.77 13.58
C VAL A 353 -41.55 42.51 14.04
N VAL A 354 -41.71 43.67 14.68
CA VAL A 354 -40.58 44.48 15.16
C VAL A 354 -39.79 43.76 16.25
N ALA A 355 -40.46 43.08 17.18
CA ALA A 355 -39.81 42.31 18.24
C ALA A 355 -39.01 41.12 17.68
N LEU A 356 -39.61 40.35 16.78
CA LEU A 356 -38.96 39.17 16.20
C LEU A 356 -37.79 39.53 15.28
N GLN A 357 -37.87 40.65 14.55
CA GLN A 357 -36.74 41.18 13.77
C GLN A 357 -35.55 41.55 14.66
N ALA A 358 -35.78 42.26 15.77
CA ALA A 358 -34.73 42.59 16.72
C ALA A 358 -34.11 41.34 17.37
N GLU A 359 -34.91 40.30 17.58
CA GLU A 359 -34.48 39.00 18.10
C GLU A 359 -33.59 38.23 17.10
N ILE A 360 -33.95 38.23 15.81
CA ILE A 360 -33.15 37.67 14.71
C ILE A 360 -31.82 38.44 14.57
N ASP A 361 -31.86 39.77 14.57
CA ASP A 361 -30.67 40.62 14.39
C ASP A 361 -29.69 40.52 15.57
N THR A 362 -30.20 40.38 16.79
CA THR A 362 -29.39 40.19 18.02
C THR A 362 -28.75 38.80 18.07
N ALA A 363 -29.48 37.77 17.63
CA ALA A 363 -28.99 36.38 17.63
C ALA A 363 -27.90 36.11 16.58
N ALA A 364 -27.80 36.93 15.53
CA ALA A 364 -27.00 36.63 14.34
C ALA A 364 -25.75 37.53 14.09
N SER A 365 -25.16 38.19 15.11
CA SER A 365 -23.97 39.06 14.88
C SER A 365 -22.60 38.35 15.09
N PRO A 366 -21.69 38.34 14.09
CA PRO A 366 -20.33 37.75 14.20
C PRO A 366 -19.39 38.44 15.20
N ASN A 367 -19.55 39.75 15.44
CA ASN A 367 -18.67 40.53 16.32
C ASN A 367 -18.80 40.13 17.80
N ALA A 368 -20.01 39.75 18.23
CA ALA A 368 -20.26 39.31 19.61
C ALA A 368 -19.54 37.99 19.90
N VAL A 369 -19.55 37.04 18.97
CA VAL A 369 -18.89 35.74 19.11
C VAL A 369 -17.36 35.87 19.09
N GLU A 370 -16.83 36.73 18.22
CA GLU A 370 -15.39 37.00 18.13
C GLU A 370 -14.79 37.52 19.46
N GLN A 371 -15.51 38.40 20.16
CA GLN A 371 -15.07 38.98 21.44
C GLN A 371 -15.04 37.94 22.56
N VAL A 372 -16.08 37.12 22.68
CA VAL A 372 -16.19 36.09 23.74
C VAL A 372 -15.25 34.92 23.47
N ARG A 373 -15.05 34.51 22.19
CA ARG A 373 -14.05 33.50 21.79
C ARG A 373 -12.65 33.86 22.27
N LYS A 374 -12.22 35.11 22.07
CA LYS A 374 -10.89 35.58 22.48
C LYS A 374 -10.69 35.48 23.99
N GLN A 375 -11.69 35.88 24.76
CA GLN A 375 -11.66 35.79 26.22
C GLN A 375 -11.60 34.34 26.70
N ALA A 376 -12.44 33.45 26.14
CA ALA A 376 -12.48 32.03 26.53
C ALA A 376 -11.16 31.30 26.22
N ASN A 377 -10.56 31.55 25.06
CA ASN A 377 -9.27 30.98 24.68
C ASN A 377 -8.14 31.39 25.63
N ALA A 378 -8.10 32.67 26.02
CA ALA A 378 -7.10 33.18 26.96
C ALA A 378 -7.30 32.63 28.37
N ALA A 379 -8.54 32.44 28.81
CA ALA A 379 -8.85 31.87 30.12
C ALA A 379 -8.43 30.38 30.21
N TRP A 380 -8.61 29.61 29.13
CA TRP A 380 -8.19 28.21 29.06
C TRP A 380 -6.67 28.03 29.08
N GLN A 381 -5.95 28.78 28.25
CA GLN A 381 -4.48 28.72 28.21
C GLN A 381 -3.84 28.98 29.58
N ALA A 382 -4.51 29.76 30.42
CA ALA A 382 -4.01 30.09 31.74
C ALA A 382 -4.25 29.01 32.81
N ILE A 383 -4.96 27.91 32.49
CA ILE A 383 -5.23 26.81 33.43
C ILE A 383 -4.88 25.43 32.88
N GLU A 384 -4.62 25.28 31.58
CA GLU A 384 -4.48 23.98 30.91
C GLU A 384 -3.30 23.12 31.40
N ASN A 385 -2.29 23.75 32.01
CA ASN A 385 -1.10 23.08 32.54
C ASN A 385 -1.13 22.90 34.07
N LEU A 386 -2.26 23.14 34.73
CA LEU A 386 -2.39 22.84 36.16
C LEU A 386 -2.39 21.31 36.36
N GLU A 387 -1.46 20.80 37.17
CA GLU A 387 -1.27 19.37 37.38
C GLU A 387 -2.57 18.71 37.88
N GLY A 388 -2.98 17.68 37.15
CA GLY A 388 -4.18 16.90 37.43
C GLY A 388 -4.02 16.02 38.66
N GLY A 389 -4.47 16.55 39.81
CA GLY A 389 -4.50 15.82 41.06
C GLY A 389 -5.08 16.68 42.19
N GLN A 390 -5.82 16.04 43.09
CA GLN A 390 -6.50 16.67 44.25
C GLN A 390 -7.78 17.47 43.93
N GLY A 391 -8.61 16.98 43.01
CA GLY A 391 -10.00 17.44 42.84
C GLY A 391 -10.21 18.54 41.80
N LEU A 392 -9.19 18.86 40.99
CA LEU A 392 -9.26 19.83 39.89
C LEU A 392 -9.55 19.20 38.52
N ASP A 393 -9.30 17.89 38.36
CA ASP A 393 -9.36 17.17 37.08
C ASP A 393 -10.70 17.27 36.38
N HIS A 394 -11.78 17.08 37.15
CA HIS A 394 -13.14 17.16 36.64
C HIS A 394 -13.46 18.56 36.10
N GLU A 395 -12.99 19.60 36.80
CA GLU A 395 -13.32 20.99 36.49
C GLU A 395 -12.49 21.51 35.30
N LEU A 396 -11.23 21.07 35.17
CA LEU A 396 -10.35 21.32 34.03
C LEU A 396 -10.87 20.66 32.75
N ASN A 397 -11.26 19.39 32.83
CA ASN A 397 -11.78 18.68 31.66
C ASN A 397 -13.12 19.26 31.18
N THR A 398 -13.93 19.77 32.11
CA THR A 398 -15.18 20.49 31.81
C THR A 398 -14.90 21.82 31.10
N ALA A 399 -13.91 22.61 31.54
CA ALA A 399 -13.53 23.86 30.87
C ALA A 399 -13.04 23.63 29.42
N TRP A 400 -12.19 22.62 29.21
CA TRP A 400 -11.66 22.30 27.89
C TRP A 400 -12.75 21.91 26.88
N THR A 401 -13.70 21.10 27.35
CA THR A 401 -14.80 20.60 26.55
C THR A 401 -15.72 21.74 26.09
N LEU A 402 -16.05 22.68 26.99
CA LEU A 402 -16.83 23.87 26.68
C LEU A 402 -16.13 24.78 25.64
N LEU A 403 -14.80 24.95 25.76
CA LEU A 403 -14.02 25.73 24.79
C LEU A 403 -14.01 25.09 23.39
N LYS A 404 -13.84 23.77 23.33
CA LYS A 404 -13.80 23.01 22.07
C LYS A 404 -15.15 23.09 21.36
N HIS A 405 -16.25 22.99 22.10
CA HIS A 405 -17.60 23.14 21.56
C HIS A 405 -17.86 24.56 21.04
N GLY A 406 -17.47 25.61 21.77
CA GLY A 406 -17.58 26.99 21.27
C GLY A 406 -16.85 27.22 19.94
N ARG A 407 -15.64 26.67 19.80
CA ARG A 407 -14.84 26.73 18.54
C ARG A 407 -15.47 25.96 17.39
N LYS A 408 -16.19 24.88 17.67
CA LYS A 408 -16.91 24.09 16.66
C LYS A 408 -18.09 24.90 16.10
N TYR A 409 -18.89 25.51 16.97
CA TYR A 409 -20.07 26.28 16.55
C TYR A 409 -19.73 27.61 15.87
N ASP A 410 -18.68 28.30 16.31
CA ASP A 410 -18.21 29.57 15.71
C ASP A 410 -17.77 29.39 14.25
N LYS A 411 -16.98 28.33 13.97
CA LYS A 411 -16.55 27.98 12.60
C LYS A 411 -17.70 27.56 11.69
N ALA A 412 -18.78 27.03 12.26
CA ALA A 412 -19.98 26.62 11.53
C ALA A 412 -20.93 27.79 11.23
N GLY A 413 -20.58 29.03 11.63
CA GLY A 413 -21.45 30.20 11.50
C GLY A 413 -22.63 30.17 12.47
N ASN A 414 -22.63 29.25 13.44
CA ASN A 414 -23.69 29.10 14.42
C ASN A 414 -23.36 29.92 15.68
N PHE A 415 -23.62 31.22 15.57
CA PHE A 415 -23.09 32.23 16.48
C PHE A 415 -23.68 32.16 17.90
N ARG A 416 -24.93 31.74 18.05
CA ARG A 416 -25.58 31.62 19.35
C ARG A 416 -24.97 30.48 20.18
N GLU A 417 -24.79 29.31 19.57
CA GLU A 417 -24.24 28.11 20.20
C GLU A 417 -22.77 28.31 20.52
N ALA A 418 -22.06 29.03 19.66
CA ALA A 418 -20.69 29.45 19.93
C ALA A 418 -20.62 30.31 21.20
N LEU A 419 -21.49 31.31 21.31
CA LEU A 419 -21.51 32.25 22.43
C LEU A 419 -21.83 31.55 23.77
N VAL A 420 -22.84 30.68 23.78
CA VAL A 420 -23.22 29.89 24.97
C VAL A 420 -22.07 29.03 25.49
N GLN A 421 -21.36 28.34 24.60
CA GLN A 421 -20.26 27.47 24.98
C GLN A 421 -19.03 28.26 25.44
N TYR A 422 -18.75 29.41 24.83
CA TYR A 422 -17.64 30.26 25.26
C TYR A 422 -17.89 30.94 26.62
N GLU A 423 -19.11 31.41 26.91
CA GLU A 423 -19.45 31.97 28.22
C GLU A 423 -19.43 30.91 29.34
N ALA A 424 -19.88 29.69 29.04
CA ALA A 424 -19.78 28.57 29.96
C ALA A 424 -18.32 28.19 30.25
N CYS A 425 -17.47 28.17 29.22
CA CYS A 425 -16.04 27.96 29.38
C CYS A 425 -15.40 29.00 30.30
N LEU A 426 -15.72 30.29 30.13
CA LEU A 426 -15.18 31.36 30.97
C LEU A 426 -15.49 31.17 32.45
N LYS A 427 -16.76 30.89 32.78
CA LYS A 427 -17.20 30.63 34.16
C LYS A 427 -16.48 29.42 34.76
N GLN A 428 -16.28 28.39 33.95
CA GLN A 428 -15.63 27.16 34.36
C GLN A 428 -14.12 27.37 34.61
N CYS A 429 -13.43 28.14 33.77
CA CYS A 429 -12.03 28.49 33.97
C CYS A 429 -11.81 29.33 35.25
N GLU A 430 -12.72 30.26 35.56
CA GLU A 430 -12.65 31.03 36.80
C GLU A 430 -12.83 30.17 38.05
N LYS A 431 -13.71 29.15 37.98
CA LYS A 431 -13.93 28.19 39.07
C LYS A 431 -12.66 27.39 39.37
N VAL A 432 -12.00 26.86 38.32
CA VAL A 432 -10.73 26.13 38.45
C VAL A 432 -9.66 26.97 39.12
N ARG A 433 -9.49 28.24 38.70
CA ARG A 433 -8.52 29.16 39.32
C ARG A 433 -8.75 29.39 40.81
N ARG A 434 -10.01 29.53 41.24
CA ARG A 434 -10.34 29.71 42.67
C ARG A 434 -10.05 28.45 43.49
N MET A 435 -10.20 27.27 42.89
CA MET A 435 -9.90 26.00 43.55
C MET A 435 -8.39 25.79 43.70
N ASP A 436 -7.61 26.10 42.67
CA ASP A 436 -6.15 26.00 42.75
C ASP A 436 -5.54 26.99 43.76
N GLN A 437 -6.04 28.23 43.81
CA GLN A 437 -5.59 29.21 44.81
C GLN A 437 -5.80 28.69 46.25
N ARG A 438 -6.95 28.07 46.54
CA ARG A 438 -7.25 27.47 47.86
C ARG A 438 -6.34 26.28 48.18
N ARG A 439 -5.96 25.50 47.17
CA ARG A 439 -5.03 24.36 47.30
C ARG A 439 -3.64 24.86 47.72
N LEU A 440 -3.14 25.88 47.05
CA LEU A 440 -1.83 26.49 47.34
C LEU A 440 -1.78 27.11 48.74
N ASP A 441 -2.86 27.76 49.16
CA ASP A 441 -2.97 28.33 50.50
C ASP A 441 -3.03 27.25 51.60
N ALA A 442 -3.67 26.11 51.34
CA ALA A 442 -3.72 24.96 52.27
C ALA A 442 -2.39 24.20 52.38
N GLN A 443 -1.60 24.11 51.30
CA GLN A 443 -0.27 23.50 51.33
C GLN A 443 0.73 24.32 52.16
N ARG A 444 0.65 25.66 52.09
CA ARG A 444 1.50 26.56 52.89
C ARG A 444 1.28 26.42 54.40
N VAL A 445 0.09 25.98 54.83
CA VAL A 445 -0.25 25.78 56.25
C VAL A 445 0.24 24.42 56.78
N ARG A 446 0.40 23.39 55.94
CA ARG A 446 0.83 22.04 56.36
C ARG A 446 2.33 21.85 56.56
N VAL A 447 3.17 22.65 55.90
CA VAL A 447 4.64 22.56 56.02
C VAL A 447 5.15 23.21 57.32
N GLY A 448 4.28 23.93 58.03
CA GLY A 448 4.65 24.79 59.15
C GLY A 448 4.47 24.21 60.56
N THR A 449 4.69 22.92 60.85
CA THR A 449 4.80 22.46 62.26
C THR A 449 5.65 21.18 62.47
N GLY A 450 6.91 21.36 62.89
CA GLY A 450 7.57 20.57 63.95
C GLY A 450 8.36 19.29 63.60
N GLY A 451 9.70 19.37 63.58
CA GLY A 451 10.59 18.17 63.61
C GLY A 451 12.05 18.39 63.19
N SER A 452 12.68 19.50 63.55
CA SER A 452 14.02 19.89 63.06
C SER A 452 15.17 19.15 63.76
N GLU A 453 15.50 17.95 63.29
CA GLU A 453 16.87 17.43 63.16
C GLU A 453 16.86 16.04 62.52
N ALA A 454 15.87 15.20 62.86
CA ALA A 454 15.64 13.92 62.21
C ALA A 454 15.10 14.08 60.77
N ALA A 455 14.20 15.05 60.54
CA ALA A 455 13.70 15.38 59.21
C ALA A 455 14.79 15.95 58.30
N ALA A 456 15.79 16.67 58.84
CA ALA A 456 16.90 17.21 58.06
C ALA A 456 17.89 16.10 57.63
N LYS A 457 18.11 15.08 58.47
CA LYS A 457 18.89 13.89 58.09
C LYS A 457 18.16 12.98 57.10
N GLN A 458 16.85 12.84 57.26
CA GLN A 458 16.04 12.05 56.33
C GLN A 458 15.87 12.75 54.98
N ALA A 459 15.65 14.07 54.96
CA ALA A 459 15.62 14.86 53.73
C ALA A 459 16.97 14.84 52.99
N GLY A 460 18.10 14.89 53.70
CA GLY A 460 19.42 14.76 53.07
C GLY A 460 19.73 13.35 52.54
N ALA A 461 19.19 12.31 53.17
CA ALA A 461 19.27 10.93 52.68
C ALA A 461 18.37 10.72 51.44
N GLU A 462 17.17 11.30 51.45
CA GLU A 462 16.22 11.28 50.33
C GLU A 462 16.77 12.07 49.13
N GLU A 463 17.39 13.24 49.34
CA GLU A 463 18.04 14.04 48.28
C GLU A 463 19.25 13.30 47.66
N LEU A 464 20.07 12.64 48.50
CA LEU A 464 21.18 11.82 48.01
C LEU A 464 20.69 10.59 47.23
N ALA A 465 19.62 9.95 47.71
CA ALA A 465 18.95 8.87 47.00
C ALA A 465 18.47 9.37 45.63
N GLU A 466 17.72 10.48 45.57
CA GLU A 466 17.18 11.05 44.34
C GLU A 466 18.28 11.38 43.32
N LYS A 467 19.41 11.95 43.76
CA LYS A 467 20.56 12.22 42.90
C LYS A 467 21.18 10.95 42.32
N LEU A 468 21.39 9.93 43.15
CA LEU A 468 21.93 8.64 42.71
C LEU A 468 20.93 7.91 41.79
N TRP A 469 19.63 8.04 42.05
CA TRP A 469 18.55 7.53 41.19
C TRP A 469 18.56 8.19 39.81
N GLY A 470 18.70 9.52 39.74
CA GLY A 470 18.83 10.24 38.48
C GLY A 470 20.06 9.82 37.67
N GLN A 471 21.19 9.56 38.35
CA GLN A 471 22.40 9.04 37.72
C GLN A 471 22.22 7.63 37.18
N ALA A 472 21.57 6.74 37.93
CA ALA A 472 21.31 5.38 37.50
C ALA A 472 20.35 5.35 36.29
N LEU A 473 19.29 6.16 36.29
CA LEU A 473 18.38 6.30 35.14
C LEU A 473 19.08 6.86 33.89
N ALA A 474 20.02 7.79 34.05
CA ALA A 474 20.82 8.29 32.93
C ALA A 474 21.73 7.18 32.36
N GLN A 475 22.31 6.34 33.21
CA GLN A 475 23.10 5.18 32.79
C GLN A 475 22.24 4.14 32.08
N VAL A 476 21.00 3.91 32.53
CA VAL A 476 20.02 3.06 31.82
C VAL A 476 19.75 3.60 30.43
N ARG A 477 19.42 4.89 30.30
CA ARG A 477 19.14 5.51 29.00
C ARG A 477 20.31 5.42 28.03
N ALA A 478 21.54 5.57 28.53
CA ALA A 478 22.74 5.42 27.73
C ALA A 478 22.97 3.97 27.29
N ALA A 479 22.73 3.01 28.16
CA ALA A 479 22.83 1.58 27.86
C ALA A 479 21.74 1.12 26.87
N ASP A 480 20.54 1.62 27.05
CA ASP A 480 19.38 1.45 26.17
C ASP A 480 19.67 1.99 24.76
N ALA A 481 20.25 3.18 24.65
CA ALA A 481 20.68 3.72 23.36
C ALA A 481 21.77 2.87 22.70
N ALA A 482 22.73 2.36 23.47
CA ALA A 482 23.74 1.43 22.96
C ALA A 482 23.13 0.11 22.47
N PHE A 483 22.06 -0.37 23.12
CA PHE A 483 21.32 -1.55 22.68
C PHE A 483 20.59 -1.29 21.37
N ASP A 484 19.90 -0.15 21.25
CA ASP A 484 19.18 0.25 20.04
C ASP A 484 20.15 0.45 18.84
N ASP A 485 21.41 0.81 19.12
CA ASP A 485 22.52 0.91 18.15
C ASP A 485 23.17 -0.47 17.82
N GLY A 486 22.66 -1.58 18.37
CA GLY A 486 23.21 -2.92 18.17
C GLY A 486 24.52 -3.20 18.90
N LYS A 487 24.92 -2.36 19.85
CA LYS A 487 26.14 -2.49 20.66
C LYS A 487 25.83 -3.20 21.98
N ILE A 488 25.47 -4.47 21.88
CA ILE A 488 24.96 -5.25 23.00
C ILE A 488 25.99 -5.32 24.16
N ASP A 489 27.29 -5.43 23.88
CA ASP A 489 28.33 -5.40 24.90
C ASP A 489 28.44 -4.07 25.68
N GLU A 490 28.18 -2.94 25.03
CA GLU A 490 28.15 -1.63 25.67
C GLU A 490 26.87 -1.43 26.48
N ALA A 491 25.73 -1.88 25.94
CA ALA A 491 24.46 -1.92 26.65
C ALA A 491 24.56 -2.71 27.96
N LEU A 492 25.15 -3.91 27.91
CA LEU A 492 25.32 -4.77 29.08
C LEU A 492 26.19 -4.15 30.17
N LYS A 493 27.28 -3.47 29.78
CA LYS A 493 28.13 -2.75 30.72
C LYS A 493 27.39 -1.58 31.36
N GLY A 494 26.67 -0.78 30.56
CA GLY A 494 25.91 0.36 31.06
C GLY A 494 24.76 -0.07 31.98
N TRP A 495 24.07 -1.15 31.65
CA TRP A 495 23.03 -1.75 32.49
C TRP A 495 23.55 -2.32 33.81
N THR A 496 24.76 -2.89 33.81
CA THR A 496 25.42 -3.37 35.04
C THR A 496 25.87 -2.21 35.92
N ALA A 497 26.40 -1.14 35.32
CA ALA A 497 26.76 0.09 36.04
C ALA A 497 25.53 0.74 36.69
N ALA A 498 24.43 0.87 35.92
CA ALA A 498 23.15 1.37 36.44
C ALA A 498 22.65 0.57 37.65
N ASN A 499 22.75 -0.76 37.57
CA ASN A 499 22.37 -1.65 38.66
C ASN A 499 23.20 -1.41 39.94
N GLY A 500 24.49 -1.09 39.79
CA GLY A 500 25.36 -0.71 40.91
C GLY A 500 24.96 0.63 41.52
N THR A 501 24.61 1.62 40.70
CA THR A 501 24.19 2.95 41.15
C THR A 501 22.79 2.93 41.80
N PHE A 502 21.85 2.11 41.30
CA PHE A 502 20.57 1.87 41.97
C PHE A 502 20.75 1.23 43.36
N ALA A 503 21.59 0.20 43.46
CA ALA A 503 21.90 -0.44 44.75
C ALA A 503 22.57 0.51 45.75
N GLU A 504 23.25 1.56 45.28
CA GLU A 504 23.78 2.62 46.13
C GLU A 504 22.71 3.63 46.54
N ALA A 505 21.82 4.02 45.63
CA ALA A 505 20.68 4.89 45.89
C ALA A 505 19.70 4.28 46.91
N GLU A 506 19.50 2.95 46.85
CA GLU A 506 18.64 2.17 47.75
C GLU A 506 19.07 2.19 49.21
N LYS A 507 20.37 2.31 49.49
CA LYS A 507 20.88 2.41 50.88
C LYS A 507 20.34 3.63 51.60
N TRP A 508 19.84 4.60 50.84
CA TRP A 508 19.37 5.89 51.31
C TRP A 508 17.86 6.09 51.05
N ALA A 509 17.16 5.13 50.42
CA ALA A 509 15.74 5.24 50.04
C ALA A 509 14.83 4.30 50.86
N ALA A 510 13.67 4.79 51.31
CA ALA A 510 12.66 4.00 52.05
C ALA A 510 11.26 4.18 51.43
N GLY A 511 10.82 3.29 50.54
CA GLY A 511 9.48 3.38 49.93
C GLY A 511 9.22 2.44 48.75
N ALA A 512 8.04 2.60 48.13
CA ALA A 512 7.58 1.81 46.98
C ALA A 512 8.18 2.27 45.64
N GLU A 513 8.48 3.56 45.49
CA GLU A 513 9.02 4.15 44.25
C GLU A 513 10.31 3.49 43.74
N PRO A 514 11.29 3.10 44.59
CA PRO A 514 12.43 2.28 44.19
C PRO A 514 12.07 0.94 43.56
N ALA A 515 11.04 0.26 44.08
CA ALA A 515 10.63 -1.07 43.60
C ALA A 515 9.97 -0.98 42.23
N ASP A 516 9.11 0.02 42.03
CA ASP A 516 8.45 0.27 40.75
C ASP A 516 9.46 0.71 39.68
N SER A 517 10.46 1.51 40.05
CA SER A 517 11.52 1.92 39.13
C SER A 517 12.41 0.75 38.70
N ALA A 518 12.76 -0.15 39.62
CA ALA A 518 13.51 -1.37 39.32
C ALA A 518 12.72 -2.32 38.40
N ARG A 519 11.39 -2.40 38.59
CA ARG A 519 10.48 -3.14 37.73
C ARG A 519 10.40 -2.54 36.32
N LEU A 520 10.29 -1.21 36.21
CA LEU A 520 10.28 -0.51 34.92
C LEU A 520 11.58 -0.72 34.14
N LEU A 521 12.72 -0.78 34.82
CA LEU A 521 14.00 -1.12 34.20
C LEU A 521 13.99 -2.53 33.61
N TYR A 522 13.54 -3.53 34.37
CA TYR A 522 13.40 -4.90 33.91
C TYR A 522 12.45 -4.98 32.70
N GLN A 523 11.28 -4.33 32.78
CA GLN A 523 10.28 -4.30 31.70
C GLN A 523 10.80 -3.59 30.45
N SER A 524 11.50 -2.46 30.60
CA SER A 524 12.14 -1.75 29.48
C SER A 524 13.12 -2.65 28.74
N ARG A 525 14.01 -3.35 29.47
CA ARG A 525 14.96 -4.30 28.86
C ARG A 525 14.27 -5.48 28.20
N LEU A 526 13.26 -6.05 28.86
CA LEU A 526 12.51 -7.19 28.34
C LEU A 526 11.75 -6.82 27.05
N SER A 527 11.20 -5.61 26.96
CA SER A 527 10.46 -5.15 25.78
C SER A 527 11.30 -4.97 24.52
N ARG A 528 12.63 -4.90 24.66
CA ARG A 528 13.58 -4.70 23.55
C ARG A 528 14.28 -5.99 23.15
N LEU A 529 13.97 -7.08 23.82
CA LEU A 529 14.52 -8.41 23.58
C LEU A 529 13.38 -9.35 23.17
N GLU A 530 13.65 -10.28 22.25
CA GLU A 530 12.68 -11.31 21.86
C GLU A 530 12.68 -12.45 22.90
N PRO A 531 11.67 -12.55 23.80
CA PRO A 531 11.71 -13.49 24.92
C PRO A 531 11.69 -14.96 24.46
N GLU A 532 11.05 -15.23 23.32
CA GLU A 532 10.99 -16.54 22.70
C GLU A 532 12.34 -17.00 22.14
N ALA A 533 13.11 -16.08 21.53
CA ALA A 533 14.45 -16.36 21.05
C ALA A 533 15.41 -16.66 22.21
N LEU A 534 15.33 -15.86 23.28
CA LEU A 534 16.07 -16.09 24.52
C LEU A 534 15.73 -17.43 25.18
N ALA A 535 14.44 -17.77 25.26
CA ALA A 535 13.98 -19.04 25.81
C ALA A 535 14.47 -20.25 25.02
N LYS A 536 14.59 -20.12 23.69
CA LYS A 536 15.05 -21.17 22.79
C LYS A 536 16.58 -21.33 22.80
N GLU A 537 17.30 -20.22 22.76
CA GLU A 537 18.76 -20.21 22.59
C GLU A 537 19.53 -20.31 23.92
N SER A 538 18.93 -19.90 25.04
CA SER A 538 19.53 -19.97 26.38
C SER A 538 18.49 -20.34 27.46
N PRO A 539 17.90 -21.55 27.38
CA PRO A 539 16.77 -21.97 28.23
C PRO A 539 17.09 -21.99 29.73
N THR A 540 18.32 -22.33 30.10
CA THR A 540 18.76 -22.39 31.50
C THR A 540 18.80 -20.98 32.11
N GLU A 541 19.35 -20.03 31.37
CA GLU A 541 19.47 -18.63 31.76
C GLU A 541 18.10 -17.94 31.75
N TRP A 542 17.24 -18.25 30.78
CA TRP A 542 15.86 -17.76 30.73
C TRP A 542 15.04 -18.21 31.95
N ALA A 543 15.19 -19.46 32.40
CA ALA A 543 14.54 -19.94 33.62
C ALA A 543 14.99 -19.16 34.87
N VAL A 544 16.25 -18.73 34.93
CA VAL A 544 16.77 -17.87 36.02
C VAL A 544 16.13 -16.48 35.98
N VAL A 545 15.91 -15.91 34.79
CA VAL A 545 15.19 -14.63 34.61
C VAL A 545 13.77 -14.71 35.15
N GLN A 546 13.02 -15.74 34.72
CA GLN A 546 11.62 -15.91 35.11
C GLN A 546 11.47 -16.12 36.61
N LYS A 547 12.36 -16.92 37.22
CA LYS A 547 12.34 -17.14 38.67
C LYS A 547 12.55 -15.84 39.46
N ALA A 548 13.56 -15.06 39.10
CA ALA A 548 13.88 -13.81 39.79
C ALA A 548 12.76 -12.76 39.64
N ALA A 549 12.12 -12.68 38.47
CA ALA A 549 10.99 -11.76 38.24
C ALA A 549 9.76 -12.13 39.09
N SER A 550 9.42 -13.42 39.16
CA SER A 550 8.31 -13.93 40.00
C SER A 550 8.53 -13.67 41.49
N GLU A 551 9.76 -13.89 41.98
CA GLU A 551 10.14 -13.56 43.37
C GLU A 551 10.01 -12.05 43.65
N ALA A 552 10.32 -11.21 42.66
CA ALA A 552 10.19 -9.76 42.78
C ALA A 552 8.73 -9.29 42.89
N GLU A 553 7.83 -9.83 42.06
CA GLU A 553 6.40 -9.52 42.11
C GLU A 553 5.78 -9.93 43.46
N SER A 554 6.15 -11.11 43.97
CA SER A 554 5.71 -11.58 45.28
C SER A 554 6.12 -10.63 46.41
N HIS A 555 7.36 -10.13 46.39
CA HIS A 555 7.84 -9.16 47.37
C HIS A 555 7.18 -7.78 47.24
N THR A 556 6.85 -7.33 46.02
CA THR A 556 6.09 -6.09 45.77
C THR A 556 4.68 -6.20 46.36
N LEU A 557 3.98 -7.30 46.12
CA LEU A 557 2.63 -7.55 46.67
C LEU A 557 2.62 -7.61 48.20
N GLY A 558 3.68 -8.18 48.78
CA GLY A 558 3.87 -8.25 50.24
C GLY A 558 4.35 -6.95 50.89
N GLN A 559 4.48 -5.86 50.13
CA GLN A 559 5.06 -4.57 50.58
C GLN A 559 6.46 -4.72 51.19
N GLN A 560 7.21 -5.75 50.77
CA GLN A 560 8.58 -6.01 51.20
C GLN A 560 9.54 -5.27 50.26
N TRP A 561 9.46 -3.94 50.24
CA TRP A 561 10.07 -3.08 49.20
C TRP A 561 11.55 -3.35 48.97
N THR A 562 12.36 -3.46 50.02
CA THR A 562 13.79 -3.76 49.92
C THR A 562 14.08 -5.12 49.28
N LYS A 563 13.22 -6.11 49.50
CA LYS A 563 13.36 -7.44 48.88
C LYS A 563 12.87 -7.44 47.43
N ALA A 564 11.79 -6.70 47.15
CA ALA A 564 11.23 -6.55 45.81
C ALA A 564 12.25 -5.92 44.85
N VAL A 565 12.89 -4.84 45.28
CA VAL A 565 13.91 -4.15 44.51
C VAL A 565 15.09 -5.08 44.17
N LYS A 566 15.59 -5.80 45.18
CA LYS A 566 16.69 -6.76 45.04
C LYS A 566 16.37 -7.86 44.02
N SER A 567 15.16 -8.40 44.05
CA SER A 567 14.72 -9.44 43.11
C SER A 567 14.51 -8.90 41.69
N TRP A 568 13.99 -7.68 41.52
CA TRP A 568 13.90 -7.03 40.19
C TRP A 568 15.27 -6.80 39.56
N HIS A 569 16.27 -6.42 40.34
CA HIS A 569 17.65 -6.27 39.87
C HIS A 569 18.28 -7.59 39.46
N GLN A 570 18.01 -8.65 40.23
CA GLN A 570 18.46 -10.01 39.88
C GLN A 570 17.84 -10.47 38.56
N ALA A 571 16.56 -10.20 38.32
CA ALA A 571 15.89 -10.49 37.06
C ALA A 571 16.50 -9.71 35.88
N ALA A 572 16.73 -8.40 36.05
CA ALA A 572 17.33 -7.56 35.02
C ALA A 572 18.80 -7.93 34.69
N THR A 573 19.56 -8.41 35.68
CA THR A 573 20.94 -8.88 35.50
C THR A 573 21.00 -10.26 34.82
N ALA A 574 20.10 -11.17 35.19
CA ALA A 574 19.98 -12.46 34.53
C ALA A 574 19.59 -12.30 33.05
N LEU A 575 18.70 -11.36 32.75
CA LEU A 575 18.24 -11.06 31.39
C LEU A 575 19.38 -10.55 30.51
N ALA A 576 20.19 -9.62 31.04
CA ALA A 576 21.40 -9.13 30.40
C ALA A 576 22.38 -10.27 30.04
N LYS A 577 22.65 -11.18 30.97
CA LYS A 577 23.53 -12.32 30.70
C LYS A 577 23.00 -13.23 29.60
N ALA A 578 21.69 -13.50 29.59
CA ALA A 578 21.06 -14.36 28.61
C ALA A 578 21.13 -13.75 27.19
N ALA A 579 20.88 -12.44 27.06
CA ALA A 579 20.92 -11.74 25.77
C ALA A 579 22.30 -11.80 25.08
N LYS A 580 23.40 -11.75 25.86
CA LYS A 580 24.76 -11.87 25.34
C LYS A 580 25.06 -13.23 24.70
N LEU A 581 24.48 -14.30 25.24
CA LEU A 581 24.70 -15.66 24.76
C LEU A 581 23.96 -15.91 23.44
N THR A 582 22.75 -15.36 23.31
CA THR A 582 21.93 -15.36 22.10
C THR A 582 22.64 -14.65 20.93
N GLU A 583 23.17 -13.44 21.15
CA GLU A 583 23.91 -12.70 20.11
C GLU A 583 25.12 -13.48 19.54
N GLY A 584 25.88 -14.16 20.42
CA GLY A 584 27.01 -14.99 20.01
C GLY A 584 26.60 -16.19 19.15
N ALA A 585 25.43 -16.78 19.40
CA ALA A 585 24.88 -17.88 18.61
C ALA A 585 24.40 -17.41 17.24
N GLN A 586 23.69 -16.27 17.18
CA GLN A 586 23.18 -15.68 15.94
C GLN A 586 24.30 -15.24 14.99
N ASN A 587 25.34 -14.59 15.53
CA ASN A 587 26.52 -14.22 14.73
C ASN A 587 27.21 -15.46 14.15
N LYS A 588 27.31 -16.56 14.91
CA LYS A 588 27.88 -17.81 14.40
C LYS A 588 27.05 -18.41 13.26
N GLU A 589 25.72 -18.43 13.38
CA GLU A 589 24.85 -18.96 12.34
C GLU A 589 24.91 -18.13 11.05
N ALA A 590 24.89 -16.80 11.16
CA ALA A 590 25.04 -15.89 10.03
C ALA A 590 26.38 -16.09 9.30
N PHE A 591 27.47 -16.26 10.06
CA PHE A 591 28.78 -16.59 9.50
C PHE A 591 28.75 -17.92 8.76
N ASP A 592 28.25 -18.99 9.38
CA ASP A 592 28.24 -20.34 8.80
C ASP A 592 27.40 -20.37 7.50
N ALA A 593 26.27 -19.66 7.46
CA ALA A 593 25.44 -19.54 6.27
C ALA A 593 26.16 -18.80 5.12
N ALA A 594 26.79 -17.65 5.39
CA ALA A 594 27.55 -16.91 4.39
C ALA A 594 28.77 -17.71 3.89
N TYR A 595 29.47 -18.38 4.80
CA TYR A 595 30.63 -19.20 4.48
C TYR A 595 30.26 -20.43 3.63
N LYS A 596 29.11 -21.07 3.91
CA LYS A 596 28.57 -22.17 3.09
C LYS A 596 28.22 -21.70 1.67
N ARG A 597 27.52 -20.57 1.52
CA ARG A 597 27.23 -19.97 0.19
C ARG A 597 28.51 -19.71 -0.60
N ALA A 598 29.56 -19.24 0.07
CA ALA A 598 30.86 -19.02 -0.56
C ALA A 598 31.47 -20.33 -1.08
N GLY A 599 31.39 -21.42 -0.31
CA GLY A 599 31.85 -22.75 -0.73
C GLY A 599 31.10 -23.28 -1.97
N GLU A 600 29.78 -23.11 -2.03
CA GLU A 600 28.95 -23.52 -3.17
C GLU A 600 29.28 -22.72 -4.44
N ALA A 601 29.53 -21.41 -4.30
CA ALA A 601 29.95 -20.55 -5.38
C ALA A 601 31.35 -20.94 -5.91
N VAL A 602 32.29 -21.28 -5.03
CA VAL A 602 33.60 -21.81 -5.41
C VAL A 602 33.46 -23.14 -6.17
N ALA A 603 32.65 -24.08 -5.68
CA ALA A 603 32.44 -25.38 -6.31
C ALA A 603 31.87 -25.27 -7.74
N THR A 604 31.06 -24.24 -7.97
CA THR A 604 30.43 -23.95 -9.28
C THR A 604 31.23 -22.98 -10.15
N ARG A 605 32.47 -22.63 -9.75
CA ARG A 605 33.35 -21.65 -10.43
C ARG A 605 32.72 -20.26 -10.62
N ARG A 606 31.79 -19.88 -9.75
CA ARG A 606 31.21 -18.53 -9.72
C ARG A 606 32.06 -17.63 -8.84
N TRP A 607 33.24 -17.27 -9.32
CA TRP A 607 34.28 -16.61 -8.51
C TRP A 607 33.85 -15.26 -7.94
N ASN A 608 33.07 -14.48 -8.69
CA ASN A 608 32.53 -13.22 -8.21
C ASN A 608 31.52 -13.43 -7.07
N ASP A 609 30.59 -14.39 -7.22
CA ASP A 609 29.66 -14.79 -6.15
C ASP A 609 30.41 -15.24 -4.88
N ALA A 610 31.46 -16.04 -5.05
CA ALA A 610 32.29 -16.53 -3.95
C ALA A 610 32.99 -15.38 -3.22
N MET A 611 33.55 -14.40 -3.95
CA MET A 611 34.22 -13.25 -3.37
C MET A 611 33.28 -12.44 -2.46
N TYR A 612 32.05 -12.18 -2.92
CA TYR A 612 31.04 -11.47 -2.13
C TYR A 612 30.55 -12.27 -0.94
N ALA A 613 30.26 -13.56 -1.11
CA ALA A 613 29.82 -14.40 0.01
C ALA A 613 30.90 -14.54 1.09
N PHE A 614 32.20 -14.58 0.73
CA PHE A 614 33.27 -14.49 1.72
C PHE A 614 33.39 -13.09 2.35
N ALA A 615 33.07 -12.02 1.62
CA ALA A 615 33.02 -10.67 2.19
C ALA A 615 31.89 -10.53 3.20
N ASP A 616 30.70 -11.06 2.91
CA ASP A 616 29.57 -11.13 3.84
C ASP A 616 29.96 -11.89 5.11
N ALA A 617 30.60 -13.05 4.97
CA ALA A 617 31.05 -13.84 6.13
C ALA A 617 32.04 -13.06 7.01
N LEU A 618 32.96 -12.30 6.41
CA LEU A 618 33.92 -11.47 7.15
C LEU A 618 33.29 -10.20 7.76
N ALA A 619 32.13 -9.77 7.26
CA ALA A 619 31.41 -8.64 7.81
C ALA A 619 30.61 -8.98 9.09
N VAL A 620 30.43 -10.27 9.38
CA VAL A 620 29.74 -10.72 10.60
C VAL A 620 30.57 -10.35 11.85
N PRO A 621 29.96 -9.70 12.88
CA PRO A 621 30.66 -9.34 14.11
C PRO A 621 31.39 -10.53 14.75
N GLY A 622 32.66 -10.35 15.09
CA GLY A 622 33.52 -11.41 15.65
C GLY A 622 34.24 -12.30 14.63
N TYR A 623 33.96 -12.16 13.32
CA TYR A 623 34.53 -13.02 12.26
C TYR A 623 35.41 -12.30 11.25
N ALA A 624 35.67 -10.99 11.43
CA ALA A 624 36.48 -10.17 10.52
C ALA A 624 37.91 -10.72 10.28
N ASP A 625 38.47 -11.42 11.27
CA ASP A 625 39.80 -12.02 11.19
C ASP A 625 39.80 -13.52 10.86
N HIS A 626 38.66 -14.08 10.43
CA HIS A 626 38.56 -15.51 10.11
C HIS A 626 39.46 -15.89 8.92
N ALA A 627 40.59 -16.54 9.22
CA ALA A 627 41.69 -16.78 8.28
C ALA A 627 41.25 -17.48 6.98
N LYS A 628 40.44 -18.54 7.07
CA LYS A 628 39.99 -19.28 5.88
C LYS A 628 39.05 -18.48 5.00
N ALA A 629 38.27 -17.56 5.57
CA ALA A 629 37.35 -16.71 4.80
C ALA A 629 38.12 -15.60 4.08
N ARG A 630 39.14 -15.00 4.72
CA ARG A 630 40.05 -14.04 4.06
C ARG A 630 40.82 -14.71 2.91
N GLN A 631 41.35 -15.91 3.15
CA GLN A 631 42.04 -16.68 2.13
C GLN A 631 41.11 -17.04 0.97
N GLY A 632 39.90 -17.52 1.27
CA GLY A 632 38.87 -17.83 0.26
C GLY A 632 38.49 -16.61 -0.59
N LYS A 633 38.29 -15.45 0.04
CA LYS A 633 38.01 -14.18 -0.65
C LYS A 633 39.14 -13.79 -1.61
N ALA A 634 40.39 -13.85 -1.14
CA ALA A 634 41.56 -13.52 -1.95
C ALA A 634 41.74 -14.47 -3.13
N GLN A 635 41.54 -15.78 -2.92
CA GLN A 635 41.60 -16.79 -3.98
C GLN A 635 40.50 -16.59 -5.02
N ALA A 636 39.27 -16.35 -4.58
CA ALA A 636 38.14 -16.06 -5.46
C ALA A 636 38.40 -14.82 -6.32
N ARG A 637 38.93 -13.74 -5.72
CA ARG A 637 39.33 -12.53 -6.45
C ARG A 637 40.39 -12.79 -7.52
N ALA A 638 41.45 -13.52 -7.18
CA ALA A 638 42.53 -13.82 -8.14
C ALA A 638 42.02 -14.68 -9.32
N MET A 639 41.12 -15.63 -9.07
CA MET A 639 40.51 -16.44 -10.12
C MET A 639 39.58 -15.63 -11.02
N TRP A 640 38.81 -14.72 -10.44
CA TRP A 640 37.96 -13.80 -11.18
C TRP A 640 38.78 -12.87 -12.09
N GLU A 641 39.84 -12.25 -11.57
CA GLU A 641 40.75 -11.39 -12.36
C GLU A 641 41.39 -12.15 -13.52
N ARG A 642 41.76 -13.42 -13.32
CA ARG A 642 42.32 -14.29 -14.36
C ARG A 642 41.31 -14.65 -15.45
N GLU A 643 40.06 -14.93 -15.10
CA GLU A 643 39.00 -15.18 -16.09
C GLU A 643 38.66 -13.91 -16.89
N GLY A 644 38.64 -12.75 -16.24
CA GLY A 644 38.46 -11.46 -16.91
C GLY A 644 39.57 -11.16 -17.94
N ALA A 645 40.83 -11.46 -17.61
CA ALA A 645 41.96 -11.33 -18.54
C ALA A 645 41.81 -12.24 -19.77
N LEU A 646 41.39 -13.50 -19.57
CA LEU A 646 41.12 -14.44 -20.67
C LEU A 646 39.94 -13.98 -21.54
N GLN A 647 38.94 -13.30 -20.98
CA GLN A 647 37.84 -12.71 -21.74
C GLN A 647 38.28 -11.50 -22.57
N GLN A 648 39.16 -10.64 -22.03
CA GLN A 648 39.74 -9.53 -22.80
C GLN A 648 40.60 -10.02 -23.98
N GLU A 649 41.37 -11.10 -23.81
CA GLU A 649 42.09 -11.74 -24.93
C GLU A 649 41.13 -12.30 -26.01
N ARG A 650 39.92 -12.73 -25.64
CA ARG A 650 38.90 -13.23 -26.57
C ARG A 650 38.16 -12.13 -27.34
N ILE A 651 38.08 -10.92 -26.77
CA ILE A 651 37.48 -9.72 -27.38
C ILE A 651 38.50 -8.99 -28.29
N ALA A 652 39.79 -9.39 -28.25
CA ALA A 652 40.83 -8.78 -29.05
C ALA A 652 40.53 -8.82 -30.57
N PRO A 653 40.84 -7.74 -31.31
CA PRO A 653 40.45 -7.59 -32.72
C PRO A 653 41.07 -8.68 -33.61
N ALA A 654 40.29 -9.15 -34.60
CA ALA A 654 40.81 -9.97 -35.69
C ALA A 654 41.80 -9.12 -36.52
N LYS A 655 43.10 -9.40 -36.38
CA LYS A 655 44.18 -8.49 -36.76
C LYS A 655 44.47 -8.29 -38.26
N GLU A 656 43.73 -8.87 -39.19
CA GLU A 656 44.32 -9.11 -40.53
C GLU A 656 43.66 -8.44 -41.75
N THR A 657 42.49 -7.79 -41.67
CA THR A 657 41.82 -7.30 -42.92
C THR A 657 41.15 -5.93 -42.89
N GLY A 658 41.17 -5.19 -41.76
CA GLY A 658 40.43 -3.94 -41.60
C GLY A 658 38.90 -4.10 -41.45
N ASN A 659 38.33 -5.24 -41.86
CA ASN A 659 37.00 -5.69 -41.44
C ASN A 659 37.07 -6.27 -40.02
N MET A 660 36.22 -5.74 -39.15
CA MET A 660 36.17 -6.08 -37.74
C MET A 660 35.19 -7.23 -37.44
N VAL A 661 34.37 -7.61 -38.43
CA VAL A 661 33.41 -8.71 -38.30
C VAL A 661 34.10 -10.04 -38.61
N PRO A 662 34.14 -11.00 -37.66
CA PRO A 662 34.70 -12.32 -37.92
C PRO A 662 33.83 -13.11 -38.90
N ASN A 663 34.46 -13.85 -39.81
CA ASN A 663 33.79 -14.71 -40.78
C ASN A 663 32.63 -14.01 -41.54
N SER A 664 32.90 -12.81 -42.03
CA SER A 664 31.88 -11.94 -42.63
C SER A 664 31.11 -12.53 -43.81
N GLY A 665 31.70 -13.47 -44.55
CA GLY A 665 31.04 -14.13 -45.69
C GLY A 665 30.50 -15.53 -45.37
N PHE A 666 30.49 -15.91 -44.08
CA PHE A 666 30.06 -17.21 -43.57
C PHE A 666 30.76 -18.44 -44.20
N GLU A 667 31.87 -18.24 -44.92
CA GLU A 667 32.53 -19.25 -45.71
C GLU A 667 33.51 -20.12 -44.91
N LYS A 668 33.90 -19.67 -43.70
CA LYS A 668 34.86 -20.36 -42.83
C LYS A 668 34.18 -21.02 -41.64
N GLY A 669 34.40 -22.32 -41.44
CA GLY A 669 33.89 -23.06 -40.29
C GLY A 669 33.45 -24.48 -40.65
N GLY A 670 33.38 -25.38 -39.65
CA GLY A 670 32.95 -26.76 -39.82
C GLY A 670 31.43 -26.88 -40.04
N LYS A 671 30.71 -27.54 -39.13
CA LYS A 671 29.24 -27.61 -39.20
C LYS A 671 28.56 -26.26 -38.92
N HIS A 672 29.27 -25.25 -38.43
CA HIS A 672 28.76 -23.90 -38.14
C HIS A 672 29.85 -22.85 -38.46
N PRO A 673 29.45 -21.60 -38.79
CA PRO A 673 30.38 -20.50 -38.99
C PRO A 673 31.11 -20.17 -37.70
N ASP A 674 32.41 -19.91 -37.83
CA ASP A 674 33.23 -19.51 -36.69
C ASP A 674 32.75 -18.17 -36.12
N ARG A 675 32.63 -18.08 -34.79
CA ARG A 675 32.25 -16.87 -34.04
C ARG A 675 30.86 -16.27 -34.33
N TRP A 676 29.89 -17.11 -34.66
CA TRP A 676 28.46 -16.73 -34.77
C TRP A 676 27.57 -17.71 -34.00
N THR A 677 26.32 -17.30 -33.76
CA THR A 677 25.25 -18.16 -33.24
C THR A 677 25.21 -19.51 -33.98
N PRO A 678 25.20 -20.68 -33.29
CA PRO A 678 25.04 -21.96 -33.97
C PRO A 678 23.69 -22.09 -34.66
N GLN A 679 23.60 -22.91 -35.71
CA GLN A 679 22.31 -23.29 -36.30
C GLN A 679 21.48 -24.13 -35.34
N ASP A 680 20.16 -23.94 -35.37
CA ASP A 680 19.17 -24.74 -34.64
C ASP A 680 18.49 -25.79 -35.54
N TRP A 681 18.76 -25.77 -36.86
CA TRP A 681 18.12 -26.61 -37.88
C TRP A 681 16.59 -26.48 -37.95
N LEU A 682 16.05 -25.41 -37.40
CA LEU A 682 14.62 -25.10 -37.41
C LEU A 682 14.37 -23.74 -38.05
N THR A 683 15.02 -22.70 -37.54
CA THR A 683 14.88 -21.31 -37.99
C THR A 683 16.18 -20.71 -38.53
N ILE A 684 17.33 -21.28 -38.17
CA ILE A 684 18.67 -20.80 -38.54
C ILE A 684 19.39 -21.93 -39.28
N PHE A 685 19.86 -21.64 -40.49
CA PHE A 685 20.54 -22.57 -41.38
C PHE A 685 21.80 -21.94 -41.97
N TRP A 686 22.80 -22.78 -42.27
CA TRP A 686 24.02 -22.40 -42.99
C TRP A 686 24.04 -23.11 -44.34
N GLU A 687 23.86 -22.38 -45.42
CA GLU A 687 23.62 -22.95 -46.75
C GLU A 687 24.64 -22.45 -47.78
N ASP A 688 24.87 -23.28 -48.80
CA ASP A 688 25.64 -22.90 -49.99
C ASP A 688 24.78 -21.98 -50.90
N GLY A 689 25.40 -20.99 -51.54
CA GLY A 689 24.68 -20.05 -52.44
C GLY A 689 24.72 -18.57 -52.04
N GLY A 690 25.63 -18.22 -51.11
CA GLY A 690 26.01 -16.84 -50.83
C GLY A 690 26.70 -16.15 -52.01
N VAL A 691 26.86 -14.83 -51.91
CA VAL A 691 27.54 -14.00 -52.91
C VAL A 691 29.01 -14.42 -53.09
N LYS A 692 29.67 -14.86 -52.01
CA LYS A 692 31.08 -15.33 -52.04
C LYS A 692 31.28 -16.77 -51.55
N GLY A 693 30.20 -17.54 -51.38
CA GLY A 693 30.30 -18.92 -50.91
C GLY A 693 29.05 -19.36 -50.15
N LYS A 694 29.14 -19.44 -48.83
CA LYS A 694 28.02 -19.78 -47.95
C LYS A 694 27.25 -18.53 -47.56
N CYS A 695 26.04 -18.70 -47.02
CA CYS A 695 25.25 -17.63 -46.45
C CYS A 695 24.50 -18.09 -45.21
N LEU A 696 24.14 -17.10 -44.38
CA LEU A 696 23.17 -17.29 -43.32
C LEU A 696 21.77 -17.36 -43.92
N HIS A 697 21.01 -18.39 -43.61
CA HIS A 697 19.59 -18.48 -43.94
C HIS A 697 18.74 -18.47 -42.66
N LEU A 698 17.85 -17.48 -42.56
CA LEU A 698 16.80 -17.40 -41.53
C LEU A 698 15.45 -17.75 -42.14
N ASP A 699 14.83 -18.83 -41.66
CA ASP A 699 13.45 -19.16 -41.97
C ASP A 699 12.53 -18.67 -40.86
N THR A 700 11.75 -17.64 -41.16
CA THR A 700 10.78 -17.04 -40.23
C THR A 700 9.39 -17.68 -40.32
N ASN A 701 9.20 -18.64 -41.23
CA ASN A 701 7.94 -19.29 -41.55
C ASN A 701 7.73 -20.60 -40.76
N VAL A 702 8.15 -20.59 -39.50
CA VAL A 702 7.97 -21.69 -38.53
C VAL A 702 6.86 -21.32 -37.55
N TYR A 703 5.96 -22.24 -37.19
CA TYR A 703 4.92 -21.92 -36.20
C TYR A 703 5.53 -21.68 -34.81
N ARG A 704 4.99 -20.70 -34.07
CA ARG A 704 5.46 -20.39 -32.71
C ARG A 704 5.43 -21.61 -31.80
N SER A 705 4.37 -22.41 -31.87
CA SER A 705 4.23 -23.66 -31.11
C SER A 705 5.29 -24.71 -31.48
N GLU A 706 5.69 -24.79 -32.75
CA GLU A 706 6.75 -25.70 -33.20
C GLU A 706 8.11 -25.29 -32.67
N TRP A 707 8.38 -23.98 -32.67
CA TRP A 707 9.57 -23.35 -32.09
C TRP A 707 9.64 -23.54 -30.56
N GLU A 708 8.56 -23.24 -29.84
CA GLU A 708 8.47 -23.45 -28.38
C GLU A 708 8.66 -24.93 -28.02
N ALA A 709 8.07 -25.85 -28.79
CA ALA A 709 8.26 -27.27 -28.58
C ALA A 709 9.67 -27.76 -28.96
N HIS A 710 10.38 -27.08 -29.87
CA HIS A 710 11.79 -27.37 -30.17
C HIS A 710 12.72 -26.88 -29.05
N MET A 711 12.45 -25.70 -28.50
CA MET A 711 13.17 -25.17 -27.33
C MET A 711 13.05 -26.11 -26.11
N LYS A 712 11.90 -26.76 -25.94
CA LYS A 712 11.70 -27.75 -24.87
C LYS A 712 12.42 -29.09 -25.12
N ASN A 713 12.62 -29.48 -26.38
CA ASN A 713 13.26 -30.75 -26.72
C ASN A 713 14.05 -30.65 -28.04
N PRO A 714 15.33 -30.25 -27.99
CA PRO A 714 16.15 -29.94 -29.17
C PRO A 714 16.74 -31.22 -29.82
N VAL A 715 15.89 -32.19 -30.13
CA VAL A 715 16.30 -33.39 -30.91
C VAL A 715 16.41 -32.99 -32.39
N PRO A 716 17.43 -33.46 -33.14
CA PRO A 716 17.55 -33.10 -34.54
C PRO A 716 16.43 -33.73 -35.37
N GLY A 717 15.75 -32.92 -36.18
CA GLY A 717 14.88 -33.41 -37.26
C GLY A 717 13.37 -33.23 -37.06
N LYS A 718 12.90 -32.05 -36.61
CA LYS A 718 11.49 -31.70 -36.84
C LYS A 718 11.25 -31.42 -38.33
N LYS A 719 10.31 -32.12 -38.95
CA LYS A 719 9.78 -31.77 -40.28
C LYS A 719 8.88 -30.55 -40.12
N LYS A 720 9.16 -29.49 -40.89
CA LYS A 720 8.34 -28.27 -40.94
C LYS A 720 6.94 -28.59 -41.48
N THR A 721 5.91 -28.00 -40.89
CA THR A 721 4.56 -28.04 -41.45
C THR A 721 4.36 -26.86 -42.40
N PRO A 722 4.00 -27.06 -43.69
CA PRO A 722 3.76 -25.95 -44.61
C PRO A 722 2.69 -24.98 -44.08
N THR A 723 2.98 -23.69 -44.12
CA THR A 723 2.13 -22.65 -43.54
C THR A 723 0.84 -22.48 -44.35
N LYS A 724 -0.31 -22.75 -43.73
CA LYS A 724 -1.66 -22.41 -44.23
C LYS A 724 -2.46 -21.55 -43.23
N GLY A 725 -1.81 -21.04 -42.17
CA GLY A 725 -2.43 -20.33 -41.05
C GLY A 725 -2.40 -18.79 -41.14
N ARG A 726 -3.00 -18.12 -40.15
CA ARG A 726 -3.03 -16.64 -40.02
C ARG A 726 -1.62 -16.09 -39.74
N LEU A 727 -1.34 -14.87 -40.23
CA LEU A 727 -0.04 -14.19 -40.21
C LEU A 727 0.67 -14.17 -38.83
N PHE A 728 -0.08 -14.16 -37.72
CA PHE A 728 0.47 -14.06 -36.36
C PHE A 728 0.85 -15.41 -35.71
N ASN A 729 0.62 -16.54 -36.37
CA ASN A 729 0.89 -17.85 -35.76
C ASN A 729 2.34 -18.33 -35.97
N THR A 730 3.11 -17.68 -36.85
CA THR A 730 4.52 -18.00 -37.08
C THR A 730 5.46 -17.17 -36.22
N VAL A 731 6.69 -17.65 -36.00
CA VAL A 731 7.76 -16.94 -35.29
C VAL A 731 7.94 -15.52 -35.86
N GLY A 732 7.92 -15.36 -37.19
CA GLY A 732 7.97 -14.06 -37.87
C GLY A 732 6.74 -13.15 -37.66
N GLY A 733 5.60 -13.69 -37.24
CA GLY A 733 4.40 -12.92 -36.94
C GLY A 733 4.42 -12.24 -35.56
N THR A 734 5.21 -12.76 -34.60
CA THR A 734 5.13 -12.31 -33.20
C THR A 734 6.47 -11.98 -32.53
N VAL A 735 7.60 -12.57 -32.94
CA VAL A 735 8.88 -12.44 -32.19
C VAL A 735 10.13 -12.31 -33.08
N GLY A 736 10.12 -12.86 -34.30
CA GLY A 736 11.26 -12.84 -35.24
C GLY A 736 12.34 -13.88 -34.94
N VAL A 737 13.35 -13.96 -35.82
CA VAL A 737 14.50 -14.87 -35.74
C VAL A 737 15.77 -14.02 -35.76
N ALA A 738 16.71 -14.31 -34.84
CA ALA A 738 17.92 -13.52 -34.64
C ALA A 738 19.18 -14.40 -34.62
N VAL A 739 20.26 -13.91 -35.22
CA VAL A 739 21.62 -14.49 -35.14
C VAL A 739 22.58 -13.40 -34.72
N TYR A 740 23.45 -13.72 -33.77
CA TYR A 740 24.39 -12.79 -33.17
C TYR A 740 25.84 -13.11 -33.57
N SER A 741 26.64 -12.07 -33.80
CA SER A 741 28.09 -12.19 -33.99
C SER A 741 28.80 -12.46 -32.66
N TYR A 742 30.12 -12.68 -32.68
CA TYR A 742 30.94 -12.41 -31.50
C TYR A 742 30.97 -10.90 -31.20
N PRO A 743 31.26 -10.51 -29.94
CA PRO A 743 31.55 -9.12 -29.60
C PRO A 743 32.72 -8.58 -30.42
N ILE A 744 32.55 -7.38 -30.95
CA ILE A 744 33.54 -6.65 -31.74
C ILE A 744 33.99 -5.47 -30.90
N ALA A 745 35.26 -5.44 -30.51
CA ALA A 745 35.84 -4.30 -29.82
C ALA A 745 35.74 -3.04 -30.69
N VAL A 746 35.31 -1.93 -30.10
CA VAL A 746 35.18 -0.63 -30.77
C VAL A 746 35.85 0.46 -29.95
N GLU A 747 36.14 1.57 -30.60
CA GLU A 747 36.65 2.77 -29.95
C GLU A 747 35.49 3.73 -29.72
N GLU A 748 35.50 4.35 -28.54
CA GLU A 748 34.62 5.46 -28.27
C GLU A 748 34.92 6.64 -29.19
N ASP A 749 33.87 7.40 -29.49
CA ASP A 749 33.90 8.59 -30.35
C ASP A 749 34.38 8.35 -31.79
N ALA A 750 34.30 7.11 -32.27
CA ALA A 750 34.72 6.74 -33.61
C ALA A 750 33.54 6.51 -34.56
N TRP A 751 33.82 6.65 -35.85
CA TRP A 751 32.88 6.41 -36.94
C TRP A 751 33.09 5.04 -37.54
N TYR A 752 31.98 4.34 -37.77
CA TYR A 752 31.97 3.00 -38.35
C TYR A 752 31.01 2.91 -39.52
N GLN A 753 31.46 2.24 -40.58
CA GLN A 753 30.62 1.83 -41.69
C GLN A 753 30.23 0.36 -41.51
N VAL A 754 28.95 0.05 -41.66
CA VAL A 754 28.40 -1.31 -41.67
C VAL A 754 27.89 -1.60 -43.08
N GLU A 755 28.31 -2.73 -43.66
CA GLU A 755 27.81 -3.21 -44.94
C GLU A 755 27.35 -4.66 -44.83
N TYR A 756 26.35 -5.03 -45.63
CA TYR A 756 25.91 -6.43 -45.73
C TYR A 756 25.16 -6.66 -47.04
N ASP A 757 25.26 -7.89 -47.55
CA ASP A 757 24.46 -8.38 -48.67
C ASP A 757 23.25 -9.14 -48.12
N ILE A 758 22.06 -8.86 -48.65
CA ILE A 758 20.80 -9.47 -48.23
C ILE A 758 19.97 -9.92 -49.44
N LYS A 759 19.27 -11.04 -49.28
CA LYS A 759 18.28 -11.56 -50.23
C LYS A 759 17.06 -12.05 -49.43
N GLY A 760 15.84 -11.68 -49.84
CA GLY A 760 14.63 -12.05 -49.10
C GLY A 760 13.34 -11.46 -49.68
N PRO A 761 12.20 -11.58 -48.97
CA PRO A 761 10.92 -11.02 -49.41
C PRO A 761 10.93 -9.47 -49.45
N ALA A 762 9.99 -8.87 -50.18
CA ALA A 762 9.86 -7.41 -50.23
C ALA A 762 9.41 -6.86 -48.87
N GLY A 763 10.12 -5.87 -48.31
CA GLY A 763 9.88 -5.37 -46.95
C GLY A 763 11.01 -4.52 -46.39
N GLU A 764 11.00 -4.30 -45.08
CA GLU A 764 12.04 -3.61 -44.31
C GLU A 764 12.81 -4.64 -43.47
N GLN A 765 13.93 -5.13 -43.98
CA GLN A 765 14.82 -6.04 -43.27
C GLN A 765 15.92 -5.25 -42.58
N PHE A 766 16.53 -5.77 -41.52
CA PHE A 766 17.57 -5.00 -40.81
C PHE A 766 18.54 -5.86 -40.03
N ILE A 767 19.70 -5.25 -39.77
CA ILE A 767 20.66 -5.70 -38.76
C ILE A 767 20.61 -4.67 -37.62
N PHE A 768 20.59 -5.15 -36.37
CA PHE A 768 20.86 -4.30 -35.22
C PHE A 768 22.34 -4.32 -34.88
N LEU A 769 22.85 -3.17 -34.47
CA LEU A 769 24.11 -3.02 -33.76
C LEU A 769 23.76 -2.71 -32.31
N LYS A 770 24.12 -3.62 -31.41
CA LYS A 770 23.93 -3.49 -29.96
C LYS A 770 25.29 -3.17 -29.33
N GLY A 771 25.41 -2.03 -28.68
CA GLY A 771 26.62 -1.57 -28.01
C GLY A 771 26.54 -1.83 -26.52
N TYR A 772 27.67 -2.28 -25.98
CA TYR A 772 27.85 -2.68 -24.59
C TYR A 772 29.10 -2.03 -24.03
N TRP A 773 29.08 -1.86 -22.71
CA TRP A 773 30.26 -1.55 -21.92
C TRP A 773 30.26 -2.38 -20.65
N ARG A 774 31.44 -2.55 -20.09
CA ARG A 774 31.66 -3.27 -18.85
C ARG A 774 31.48 -2.33 -17.66
N CYS A 775 30.74 -2.79 -16.66
CA CYS A 775 30.48 -2.12 -15.40
C CYS A 775 31.75 -2.14 -14.53
N GLU A 776 32.23 -0.98 -14.12
CA GLU A 776 33.31 -0.85 -13.14
C GLU A 776 32.73 -0.73 -11.72
N PRO A 777 33.53 -0.90 -10.64
CA PRO A 777 33.03 -0.79 -9.27
C PRO A 777 32.26 0.49 -8.96
N GLU A 778 32.68 1.62 -9.51
CA GLU A 778 32.05 2.92 -9.32
C GLU A 778 30.67 3.01 -10.03
N ASP A 779 30.45 2.19 -11.06
CA ASP A 779 29.19 2.15 -11.80
C ASP A 779 28.11 1.35 -11.07
N VAL A 780 28.51 0.35 -10.28
CA VAL A 780 27.60 -0.45 -9.45
C VAL A 780 26.83 0.43 -8.48
N ASP A 781 27.51 1.39 -7.84
CA ASP A 781 26.90 2.35 -6.91
C ASP A 781 26.03 3.39 -7.65
N ARG A 782 26.34 3.66 -8.92
CA ARG A 782 25.66 4.67 -9.75
C ARG A 782 24.34 4.18 -10.33
N PHE A 783 24.26 2.93 -10.78
CA PHE A 783 23.12 2.43 -11.55
C PHE A 783 21.99 1.79 -10.71
N GLY A 784 22.18 1.65 -9.39
CA GLY A 784 21.14 1.14 -8.48
C GLY A 784 20.61 -0.25 -8.88
N LYS A 785 19.46 -0.65 -8.34
CA LYS A 785 18.89 -2.00 -8.54
C LYS A 785 18.06 -2.17 -9.83
N ASP A 786 17.95 -1.12 -10.63
CA ASP A 786 16.98 -1.02 -11.73
C ASP A 786 17.57 -1.33 -13.12
N PHE A 787 18.88 -1.55 -13.22
CA PHE A 787 19.56 -1.89 -14.47
C PHE A 787 19.74 -3.41 -14.64
N ILE A 788 19.59 -3.87 -15.89
CA ILE A 788 19.83 -5.27 -16.27
C ILE A 788 21.29 -5.42 -16.69
N PHE A 789 22.04 -6.19 -15.90
CA PHE A 789 23.43 -6.54 -16.15
C PHE A 789 23.54 -7.97 -16.70
N PHE A 790 24.50 -8.19 -17.59
CA PHE A 790 24.70 -9.44 -18.32
C PHE A 790 26.08 -10.03 -18.02
N ARG A 791 26.13 -11.34 -17.69
CA ARG A 791 27.39 -12.08 -17.53
C ARG A 791 27.72 -12.88 -18.78
N PRO A 792 28.94 -12.81 -19.31
CA PRO A 792 29.35 -13.74 -20.36
C PRO A 792 29.36 -15.20 -19.87
N ASP A 793 28.61 -16.09 -20.51
CA ASP A 793 28.59 -17.54 -20.19
C ASP A 793 29.97 -18.20 -20.40
N PRO A 794 30.56 -18.86 -19.38
CA PRO A 794 31.86 -19.53 -19.48
C PRO A 794 31.90 -20.81 -20.34
N LYS A 795 30.76 -21.49 -20.60
CA LYS A 795 30.69 -22.77 -21.34
C LYS A 795 30.16 -22.67 -22.76
N GLY A 796 29.62 -21.52 -23.16
CA GLY A 796 29.37 -21.22 -24.57
C GLY A 796 28.02 -20.59 -24.79
N ALA A 797 27.98 -19.26 -24.77
CA ALA A 797 27.07 -18.43 -25.53
C ALA A 797 27.30 -16.94 -25.17
N TRP A 798 27.94 -16.19 -26.08
CA TRP A 798 27.97 -14.72 -26.07
C TRP A 798 26.59 -14.05 -26.18
N PHE A 799 25.54 -14.88 -26.25
CA PHE A 799 24.12 -14.55 -26.24
C PHE A 799 23.62 -14.06 -24.88
N SER A 800 24.40 -14.25 -23.84
CA SER A 800 24.17 -13.66 -22.53
C SER A 800 24.04 -12.13 -22.58
N LEU A 801 24.71 -11.48 -23.54
CA LEU A 801 24.59 -10.04 -23.78
C LEU A 801 23.27 -9.66 -24.48
N THR A 802 22.40 -10.59 -24.86
CA THR A 802 21.20 -10.26 -25.66
C THR A 802 20.14 -9.54 -24.84
N GLU A 803 19.41 -8.66 -25.52
CA GLU A 803 18.36 -7.76 -24.99
C GLU A 803 17.30 -8.42 -24.09
N TRP A 804 17.16 -9.74 -24.13
CA TRP A 804 16.11 -10.46 -23.38
C TRP A 804 16.61 -11.57 -22.45
N GLY A 805 17.92 -11.88 -22.42
CA GLY A 805 18.45 -12.97 -21.58
C GLY A 805 17.60 -14.24 -21.72
N GLY A 806 17.69 -14.90 -22.89
CA GLY A 806 16.81 -16.01 -23.28
C GLY A 806 16.83 -17.24 -22.37
N VAL A 807 17.72 -17.26 -21.38
CA VAL A 807 17.74 -18.22 -20.28
C VAL A 807 17.78 -17.35 -19.02
N GLY A 808 16.69 -17.24 -18.27
CA GLY A 808 16.54 -16.32 -17.12
C GLY A 808 17.53 -16.51 -15.96
N GLN A 809 18.62 -17.26 -16.15
CA GLN A 809 19.65 -17.58 -15.17
C GLN A 809 20.76 -16.52 -15.02
N GLU A 810 20.72 -15.44 -15.80
CA GLU A 810 21.83 -14.47 -15.85
C GLU A 810 21.46 -13.05 -15.40
N ARG A 811 20.20 -12.80 -15.02
CA ARG A 811 19.78 -11.49 -14.48
C ARG A 811 20.12 -11.40 -13.00
N HIS A 812 20.89 -10.40 -12.61
CA HIS A 812 21.20 -10.14 -11.20
C HIS A 812 21.52 -8.67 -10.94
N GLN A 813 21.65 -8.32 -9.66
CA GLN A 813 22.11 -7.01 -9.19
C GLN A 813 23.48 -6.65 -9.79
N PRO A 814 23.74 -5.38 -10.15
CA PRO A 814 25.02 -4.96 -10.74
C PRO A 814 26.21 -5.47 -9.96
N ARG A 815 27.20 -6.00 -10.69
CA ARG A 815 28.50 -6.31 -10.13
C ARG A 815 29.60 -5.80 -11.05
N PRO A 816 30.77 -5.48 -10.49
CA PRO A 816 31.92 -5.14 -11.30
C PRO A 816 32.22 -6.28 -12.27
N GLY A 817 32.50 -5.94 -13.53
CA GLY A 817 32.79 -6.89 -14.60
C GLY A 817 31.59 -7.38 -15.41
N ASP A 818 30.35 -7.07 -15.00
CA ASP A 818 29.18 -7.34 -15.83
C ASP A 818 29.13 -6.39 -17.03
N TYR A 819 28.38 -6.75 -18.07
CA TYR A 819 28.14 -5.86 -19.21
C TYR A 819 26.72 -5.30 -19.18
N VAL A 820 26.55 -4.08 -19.69
CA VAL A 820 25.23 -3.47 -19.87
C VAL A 820 25.11 -2.91 -21.29
N MET A 821 23.93 -3.07 -21.89
CA MET A 821 23.64 -2.54 -23.22
C MET A 821 23.39 -1.04 -23.11
N SER A 822 24.25 -0.23 -23.71
CA SER A 822 24.18 1.23 -23.68
C SER A 822 23.75 1.84 -25.03
N LEU A 823 23.77 1.06 -26.11
CA LEU A 823 23.36 1.49 -27.44
C LEU A 823 22.59 0.39 -28.17
N LYS A 824 21.51 0.76 -28.86
CA LYS A 824 20.85 -0.11 -29.86
C LYS A 824 20.57 0.70 -31.12
N ARG A 825 21.16 0.30 -32.24
CA ARG A 825 20.99 0.97 -33.54
C ARG A 825 20.50 -0.01 -34.60
N ARG A 826 19.52 0.40 -35.40
CA ARG A 826 18.97 -0.40 -36.51
C ARG A 826 19.48 0.10 -37.87
N PHE A 827 20.01 -0.80 -38.69
CA PHE A 827 20.36 -0.55 -40.09
C PHE A 827 19.36 -1.24 -41.02
N VAL A 828 18.44 -0.46 -41.61
CA VAL A 828 17.33 -0.97 -42.42
C VAL A 828 17.70 -1.08 -43.90
N ALA A 829 17.48 -2.26 -44.46
CA ALA A 829 17.43 -2.61 -45.87
C ALA A 829 15.98 -2.60 -46.35
N LYS A 830 15.63 -1.65 -47.22
CA LYS A 830 14.33 -1.64 -47.93
C LYS A 830 14.43 -2.45 -49.21
N MET A 831 13.78 -3.61 -49.25
CA MET A 831 13.78 -4.49 -50.43
C MET A 831 12.70 -4.07 -51.44
N PRO A 832 13.06 -3.86 -52.72
CA PRO A 832 12.14 -3.36 -53.73
C PRO A 832 11.05 -4.38 -54.09
N LYS A 833 9.84 -3.88 -54.41
CA LYS A 833 8.71 -4.66 -54.94
C LYS A 833 9.05 -5.16 -56.36
N GLY A 834 9.81 -6.26 -56.45
CA GLY A 834 10.32 -6.83 -57.71
C GLY A 834 11.70 -7.50 -57.59
N GLY A 835 12.37 -7.40 -56.44
CA GLY A 835 13.69 -8.01 -56.17
C GLY A 835 13.67 -9.43 -55.61
N LYS A 836 12.51 -10.14 -55.64
CA LYS A 836 12.41 -11.49 -55.09
C LYS A 836 13.51 -12.39 -55.68
N GLY A 837 14.38 -12.90 -54.81
CA GLY A 837 15.43 -13.85 -55.16
C GLY A 837 16.78 -13.27 -55.57
N LYS A 838 16.96 -11.93 -55.60
CA LYS A 838 18.26 -11.29 -55.90
C LYS A 838 18.96 -10.79 -54.64
N TRP A 839 20.30 -10.73 -54.69
CA TRP A 839 21.13 -10.13 -53.66
C TRP A 839 21.18 -8.61 -53.79
N HIS A 840 21.09 -7.92 -52.65
CA HIS A 840 21.16 -6.47 -52.53
C HIS A 840 22.19 -6.08 -51.49
N ARG A 841 23.08 -5.14 -51.83
CA ARG A 841 24.07 -4.61 -50.89
C ARG A 841 23.53 -3.38 -50.17
N HIS A 842 23.58 -3.39 -48.85
CA HIS A 842 23.24 -2.25 -48.00
C HIS A 842 24.47 -1.70 -47.28
N ARG A 843 24.47 -0.38 -47.09
CA ARG A 843 25.52 0.36 -46.40
C ARG A 843 24.90 1.35 -45.43
N GLY A 844 25.41 1.39 -44.21
CA GLY A 844 25.09 2.40 -43.22
C GLY A 844 26.35 2.89 -42.52
N VAL A 845 26.23 4.05 -41.87
CA VAL A 845 27.30 4.63 -41.05
C VAL A 845 26.73 5.00 -39.68
N ILE A 846 27.53 4.82 -38.64
CA ILE A 846 27.22 5.17 -37.26
C ILE A 846 28.41 5.87 -36.60
N HIS A 847 28.11 6.87 -35.77
CA HIS A 847 29.06 7.48 -34.84
C HIS A 847 28.77 6.91 -33.46
N LEU A 848 29.76 6.25 -32.86
CA LEU A 848 29.68 5.78 -31.49
C LEU A 848 30.09 6.92 -30.55
N GLU A 849 29.21 7.90 -30.39
CA GLU A 849 29.47 9.09 -29.55
C GLU A 849 29.80 8.68 -28.11
N ARG A 850 30.76 9.39 -27.47
CA ARG A 850 31.21 9.11 -26.08
C ARG A 850 30.09 8.94 -25.07
N ARG A 851 29.00 9.72 -25.21
CA ARG A 851 27.85 9.66 -24.28
C ARG A 851 27.19 8.28 -24.18
N HIS A 852 27.40 7.43 -25.18
CA HIS A 852 26.84 6.08 -25.17
C HIS A 852 27.74 5.09 -24.44
N HIS A 853 29.00 5.40 -24.12
CA HIS A 853 29.94 4.50 -23.45
C HIS A 853 29.88 3.08 -24.04
N VAL A 854 30.53 2.89 -25.19
CA VAL A 854 30.47 1.62 -25.94
C VAL A 854 31.89 1.12 -26.16
N GLU A 855 32.19 -0.03 -25.56
CA GLU A 855 33.50 -0.70 -25.65
C GLU A 855 33.47 -1.88 -26.61
N ALA A 856 32.31 -2.54 -26.71
CA ALA A 856 32.09 -3.66 -27.61
C ALA A 856 30.72 -3.57 -28.27
N VAL A 857 30.62 -4.04 -29.51
CA VAL A 857 29.35 -4.16 -30.22
C VAL A 857 29.06 -5.60 -30.61
N LEU A 858 27.78 -5.96 -30.59
CA LEU A 858 27.23 -7.19 -31.11
C LEU A 858 26.40 -6.86 -32.35
N LEU A 859 26.66 -7.55 -33.45
CA LEU A 859 25.79 -7.50 -34.62
C LEU A 859 24.70 -8.55 -34.47
N GLU A 860 23.44 -8.12 -34.52
CA GLU A 860 22.26 -8.96 -34.52
C GLU A 860 21.62 -8.91 -35.89
N ILE A 861 21.74 -10.00 -36.64
CA ILE A 861 21.03 -10.18 -37.90
C ILE A 861 19.62 -10.64 -37.55
N TYR A 862 18.61 -9.90 -38.00
CA TYR A 862 17.25 -10.10 -37.56
C TYR A 862 16.26 -10.21 -38.73
N GLY A 863 15.51 -11.31 -38.75
CA GLY A 863 14.40 -11.55 -39.67
C GLY A 863 13.08 -11.53 -38.92
N PHE A 864 12.14 -10.68 -39.31
CA PHE A 864 10.83 -10.59 -38.65
C PHE A 864 9.69 -10.58 -39.66
N TRP A 865 9.58 -9.51 -40.44
CA TRP A 865 8.42 -9.33 -41.31
C TRP A 865 8.81 -8.78 -42.70
N PRO A 866 8.19 -9.28 -43.79
CA PRO A 866 7.14 -10.32 -43.83
C PRO A 866 7.66 -11.75 -43.64
N ALA A 867 6.84 -12.69 -43.17
CA ALA A 867 7.29 -14.08 -43.02
C ALA A 867 7.81 -14.68 -44.34
N GLY A 868 8.92 -15.41 -44.26
CA GLY A 868 9.63 -16.03 -45.38
C GLY A 868 11.11 -16.29 -45.12
N ASP A 869 11.82 -16.65 -46.18
CA ASP A 869 13.26 -16.95 -46.18
C ASP A 869 14.10 -15.69 -46.34
N TYR A 870 15.07 -15.51 -45.44
CA TYR A 870 16.02 -14.40 -45.45
C TYR A 870 17.43 -14.92 -45.52
N TYR A 871 18.22 -14.35 -46.43
CA TYR A 871 19.61 -14.73 -46.64
C TYR A 871 20.51 -13.53 -46.42
N PHE A 872 21.60 -13.73 -45.67
CA PHE A 872 22.61 -12.71 -45.40
C PHE A 872 24.02 -13.22 -45.74
N ASP A 873 24.84 -12.33 -46.29
CA ASP A 873 26.24 -12.60 -46.63
C ASP A 873 27.07 -11.29 -46.56
N ASN A 874 28.40 -11.39 -46.55
CA ASN A 874 29.36 -10.27 -46.54
C ASN A 874 29.05 -9.18 -45.48
N VAL A 875 28.71 -9.58 -44.26
CA VAL A 875 28.44 -8.66 -43.15
C VAL A 875 29.75 -8.09 -42.65
N THR A 876 30.01 -6.81 -42.90
CA THR A 876 31.26 -6.13 -42.54
C THR A 876 31.00 -4.91 -41.67
N MET A 877 31.99 -4.59 -40.84
CA MET A 877 32.05 -3.38 -40.03
C MET A 877 33.48 -2.88 -40.06
N GLN A 878 33.66 -1.62 -40.45
CA GLN A 878 34.98 -1.02 -40.61
C GLN A 878 34.99 0.37 -39.97
N LYS A 879 36.07 0.68 -39.25
CA LYS A 879 36.32 2.05 -38.78
C LYS A 879 36.61 2.94 -39.98
N ILE A 880 35.97 4.11 -40.04
CA ILE A 880 36.17 5.09 -41.12
C ILE A 880 36.64 6.44 -40.56
N PRO A 881 37.32 7.27 -41.37
CA PRO A 881 37.70 8.62 -40.96
C PRO A 881 36.48 9.49 -40.62
N ALA A 882 36.61 10.36 -39.62
CA ALA A 882 35.52 11.24 -39.17
C ALA A 882 34.95 12.11 -40.30
N ALA A 883 35.81 12.64 -41.19
CA ALA A 883 35.38 13.41 -42.35
C ALA A 883 34.44 12.62 -43.29
N GLN A 884 34.70 11.31 -43.47
CA GLN A 884 33.84 10.44 -44.28
C GLN A 884 32.50 10.19 -43.59
N GLY A 885 32.52 10.02 -42.25
CA GLY A 885 31.31 9.88 -41.44
C GLY A 885 30.41 11.10 -41.49
N GLU A 886 30.99 12.29 -41.29
CA GLU A 886 30.27 13.56 -41.38
C GLU A 886 29.71 13.83 -42.77
N ASN A 887 30.48 13.52 -43.83
CA ASN A 887 29.99 13.61 -45.21
C ASN A 887 28.79 12.69 -45.45
N PHE A 888 28.79 11.47 -44.92
CA PHE A 888 27.64 10.56 -45.01
C PHE A 888 26.43 11.08 -44.22
N LYS A 889 26.64 11.63 -43.02
CA LYS A 889 25.59 12.24 -42.20
C LYS A 889 24.94 13.42 -42.91
N ALA A 890 25.75 14.34 -43.44
CA ALA A 890 25.30 15.49 -44.24
C ALA A 890 24.57 15.05 -45.51
N TRP A 891 25.08 14.01 -46.20
CA TRP A 891 24.43 13.45 -47.38
C TRP A 891 23.06 12.84 -47.05
N ARG A 892 22.94 12.08 -45.96
CA ARG A 892 21.68 11.45 -45.53
C ARG A 892 20.62 12.47 -45.14
N LEU A 893 21.02 13.55 -44.47
CA LEU A 893 20.14 14.71 -44.16
C LEU A 893 19.55 15.32 -45.44
N LYS A 894 20.32 15.36 -46.53
CA LYS A 894 19.88 15.88 -47.83
C LYS A 894 19.10 14.85 -48.68
N ASN A 895 19.18 13.55 -48.36
CA ASN A 895 18.61 12.46 -49.15
C ASN A 895 17.87 11.45 -48.26
N PRO A 896 16.72 11.84 -47.65
CA PRO A 896 16.03 11.01 -46.67
C PRO A 896 15.46 9.69 -47.24
N GLU A 897 15.25 9.60 -48.55
CA GLU A 897 14.64 8.41 -49.20
C GLU A 897 15.64 7.36 -49.72
N GLY A 898 16.95 7.63 -49.71
CA GLY A 898 17.99 6.70 -50.19
C GLY A 898 18.13 6.64 -51.73
N ILE A 899 19.10 5.86 -52.24
CA ILE A 899 19.39 5.74 -53.70
C ILE A 899 18.92 4.37 -54.23
N PRO A 900 18.19 4.29 -55.36
CA PRO A 900 17.97 3.05 -56.10
C PRO A 900 19.24 2.55 -56.82
N LEU A 901 19.47 1.24 -56.79
CA LEU A 901 20.68 0.54 -57.27
C LEU A 901 21.13 0.79 -58.72
N LYS A 902 20.35 1.50 -59.56
CA LYS A 902 20.72 1.84 -60.94
C LYS A 902 21.51 3.15 -61.08
N ALA A 903 21.67 3.92 -60.01
CA ALA A 903 22.38 5.21 -60.03
C ALA A 903 23.74 5.17 -59.30
N ARG A 904 24.41 4.00 -59.26
CA ARG A 904 25.74 3.84 -58.67
C ARG A 904 26.75 3.36 -59.70
#